data_AF-A0AA44ICU1-F1
#
_entry.id   AF-A0AA44ICU1-F1
#
_cell.length_a   1.000
_cell.length_b   1.000
_cell.length_c   1.000
_cell.angle_alpha   90.00
_cell.angle_beta   90.00
_cell.angle_gamma   90.00
#
_symmetry.space_group_name_H-M   'P 1'
#
loop_
_entity.id
_entity.type
_entity.pdbx_description
1 polymer ?
#
loop_
_entity_poly.entity_id
_entity_poly.type
_entity_poly.pdbx_seq_one_letter_code
_entity_poly.pdbx_strand_id
1 'polypeptide(L)'
;MNRSYQVWQEVLAEEFFGRQHAGHPTLFYVDDDVERALRRDHGMEEPLAGCVGGLLRLGTAEPYSVLEDYRWRRRQQDKDGVPAFLPLLACSVMAASRMVNDRNHRATAYHARFSELLTGDEKLLASQHYEPVSRMWQVLASWQYGQEGARGLCTIPAPADLPSNRSMVGFAQSQALLSGTDRSLMPRFFRSLREYGTTWPLSGETLLAQIEIRGMEQHFSKNFRNALREEEFRPFLAKLVGNYAAAWDGSDELVPTGAARAELLVRLDAGRLGWVARLRSPERKERIGLKHGTALKQLGDTAYYEVTGLPAPSADTLTRGIRCDGDNLVLSRPASSVLVLARNDVLGVWVSTDGFRPGEAHVVLAAPTAQRDVQRLLDKAATTGRSADTGKLSWVPRGWSLHKPVTFGDTVTLRRALEEAQGTVGLLQPPVQSKLRLVGGLKLAPSLDPHLYLRGGEPQVVLPDAVQSAGTLLVDGKRRPELREAVTAGRPVPLTVLRLEPGRHTVSCGGVEIGFATADRAVVEPKTTKVCGFPVEDGRASPSPLLLGEDTLLTGITGADCTCAAPQGVEADMELCHRDADEVLFAAADGRLWKLESPEQPDWWVERLPDTPAPLRFETVFHGIGGWLLERRGGRWKGRPVSPGTPKPGSAGNPRAWVRAVLDAQQASAGPSWAAYVQAAKELDR
;
A
#
# COMPACT_ATOMS: atom_id res chain seq x y z
N MET A 1 -27.47 -9.72 13.27
CA MET A 1 -26.89 -8.75 14.23
C MET A 1 -27.96 -7.69 14.48
N ASN A 2 -28.10 -7.16 15.71
CA ASN A 2 -29.05 -6.06 15.96
C ASN A 2 -28.67 -4.85 15.09
N ARG A 3 -29.65 -4.24 14.40
CA ARG A 3 -29.46 -3.06 13.55
C ARG A 3 -28.88 -1.89 14.35
N SER A 4 -29.33 -1.68 15.59
CA SER A 4 -28.79 -0.64 16.48
C SER A 4 -27.29 -0.79 16.71
N TYR A 5 -26.80 -2.02 16.88
CA TYR A 5 -25.37 -2.27 17.11
C TYR A 5 -24.53 -1.92 15.89
N GLN A 6 -25.05 -2.21 14.70
CA GLN A 6 -24.38 -1.90 13.45
C GLN A 6 -24.28 -0.39 13.24
N VAL A 7 -25.36 0.35 13.52
CA VAL A 7 -25.35 1.81 13.45
C VAL A 7 -24.34 2.39 14.43
N TRP A 8 -24.33 1.93 15.70
CA TRP A 8 -23.31 2.35 16.67
C TRP A 8 -21.88 2.03 16.21
N GLN A 9 -21.65 0.86 15.64
CA GLN A 9 -20.35 0.49 15.09
C GLN A 9 -19.91 1.43 13.95
N GLU A 10 -20.83 1.79 13.05
CA GLU A 10 -20.56 2.67 11.90
C GLU A 10 -20.29 4.11 12.35
N VAL A 11 -21.12 4.64 13.26
CA VAL A 11 -20.95 5.99 13.84
C VAL A 11 -19.61 6.10 14.58
N LEU A 12 -19.28 5.13 15.45
CA LEU A 12 -18.01 5.14 16.18
C LEU A 12 -16.81 4.96 15.25
N ALA A 13 -16.95 4.16 14.18
CA ALA A 13 -15.89 3.97 13.20
C ALA A 13 -15.59 5.26 12.43
N GLU A 14 -16.63 5.98 11.99
CA GLU A 14 -16.45 7.23 11.25
C GLU A 14 -15.99 8.38 12.16
N GLU A 15 -16.56 8.51 13.35
CA GLU A 15 -16.25 9.60 14.28
C GLU A 15 -14.80 9.55 14.75
N PHE A 16 -14.28 8.37 15.10
CA PHE A 16 -12.95 8.25 15.71
C PHE A 16 -11.88 7.73 14.75
N PHE A 17 -12.26 6.96 13.73
CA PHE A 17 -11.34 6.35 12.77
C PHE A 17 -11.67 6.75 11.33
N GLY A 18 -12.45 7.81 11.12
CA GLY A 18 -12.67 8.40 9.81
C GLY A 18 -11.39 8.96 9.18
N ARG A 19 -11.46 9.29 7.89
CA ARG A 19 -10.28 9.75 7.11
C ARG A 19 -9.79 11.14 7.54
N GLN A 20 -10.63 11.92 8.19
CA GLN A 20 -10.30 13.23 8.78
C GLN A 20 -9.20 13.12 9.84
N HIS A 21 -9.04 11.96 10.48
CA HIS A 21 -8.01 11.72 11.49
C HIS A 21 -6.63 11.40 10.90
N ALA A 22 -6.49 11.32 9.57
CA ALA A 22 -5.24 10.91 8.94
C ALA A 22 -4.03 11.74 9.41
N GLY A 23 -3.00 11.07 9.92
CA GLY A 23 -1.78 11.71 10.44
C GLY A 23 -1.90 12.35 11.83
N HIS A 24 -3.04 12.26 12.52
CA HIS A 24 -3.24 12.79 13.87
C HIS A 24 -3.41 11.69 14.92
N PRO A 25 -2.98 11.89 16.18
CA PRO A 25 -3.26 10.97 17.27
C PRO A 25 -4.77 10.81 17.51
N THR A 26 -5.26 9.58 17.33
CA THR A 26 -6.66 9.23 17.57
C THR A 26 -6.82 8.73 19.00
N LEU A 27 -7.66 9.40 19.76
CA LEU A 27 -8.08 8.98 21.10
C LEU A 27 -9.52 8.48 21.04
N PHE A 28 -9.76 7.21 21.38
CA PHE A 28 -11.10 6.64 21.40
C PHE A 28 -11.82 6.96 22.71
N TYR A 29 -12.17 8.23 22.90
CA TYR A 29 -12.82 8.74 24.12
C TYR A 29 -14.35 8.76 23.97
N VAL A 30 -15.05 8.03 24.83
CA VAL A 30 -16.52 8.05 24.93
C VAL A 30 -16.94 8.13 26.40
N ASP A 31 -17.66 9.19 26.75
CA ASP A 31 -18.33 9.35 28.05
C ASP A 31 -19.86 9.51 27.85
N ASP A 32 -20.58 9.76 28.94
CA ASP A 32 -22.03 9.93 28.91
C ASP A 32 -22.52 11.15 28.11
N ASP A 33 -21.69 12.20 27.97
CA ASP A 33 -22.02 13.38 27.17
C ASP A 33 -21.78 13.12 25.68
N VAL A 34 -20.65 12.49 25.33
CA VAL A 34 -20.30 12.10 23.96
C VAL A 34 -21.29 11.07 23.42
N GLU A 35 -21.68 10.06 24.22
CA GLU A 35 -22.71 9.09 23.83
C GLU A 35 -24.03 9.80 23.49
N ARG A 36 -24.48 10.72 24.35
CA ARG A 36 -25.72 11.46 24.12
C ARG A 36 -25.65 12.36 22.90
N ALA A 37 -24.51 13.00 22.66
CA ALA A 37 -24.29 13.83 21.48
C ALA A 37 -24.37 13.00 20.21
N LEU A 38 -23.59 11.91 20.10
CA LEU A 38 -23.61 11.01 18.94
C LEU A 38 -25.01 10.42 18.70
N ARG A 39 -25.69 10.03 19.78
CA ARG A 39 -27.06 9.50 19.72
C ARG A 39 -28.04 10.50 19.12
N ARG A 40 -28.01 11.74 19.60
CA ARG A 40 -28.85 12.82 19.08
C ARG A 40 -28.50 13.16 17.63
N ASP A 41 -27.22 13.33 17.33
CA ASP A 41 -26.74 13.86 16.05
C ASP A 41 -26.96 12.86 14.90
N HIS A 42 -27.03 11.56 15.20
CA HIS A 42 -27.32 10.48 14.25
C HIS A 42 -28.74 9.88 14.38
N GLY A 43 -29.62 10.46 15.21
CA GLY A 43 -31.00 10.00 15.37
C GLY A 43 -31.14 8.56 15.89
N MET A 44 -30.21 8.12 16.74
CA MET A 44 -30.25 6.79 17.34
C MET A 44 -31.17 6.79 18.58
N GLU A 45 -32.06 5.80 18.71
CA GLU A 45 -32.99 5.72 19.84
C GLU A 45 -32.37 4.97 21.03
N GLU A 46 -31.77 3.81 20.75
CA GLU A 46 -31.25 2.88 21.75
C GLU A 46 -29.89 3.36 22.31
N PRO A 47 -29.75 3.52 23.64
CA PRO A 47 -28.47 3.86 24.26
C PRO A 47 -27.40 2.82 23.99
N LEU A 48 -26.15 3.27 23.85
CA LEU A 48 -25.00 2.40 23.54
C LEU A 48 -24.92 1.16 24.45
N ALA A 49 -25.00 1.37 25.77
CA ALA A 49 -24.88 0.30 26.75
C ALA A 49 -26.03 -0.71 26.69
N GLY A 50 -27.26 -0.25 26.41
CA GLY A 50 -28.42 -1.13 26.22
C GLY A 50 -28.24 -2.03 24.99
N CYS A 51 -27.75 -1.45 23.90
CA CYS A 51 -27.49 -2.19 22.68
C CYS A 51 -26.40 -3.27 22.85
N VAL A 52 -25.34 -2.98 23.59
CA VAL A 52 -24.28 -3.96 23.90
C VAL A 52 -24.79 -5.01 24.87
N GLY A 53 -25.48 -4.60 25.94
CA GLY A 53 -26.05 -5.48 26.96
C GLY A 53 -27.00 -6.52 26.39
N GLY A 54 -27.86 -6.13 25.43
CA GLY A 54 -28.78 -7.03 24.74
C GLY A 54 -28.12 -8.13 23.89
N LEU A 55 -26.81 -8.07 23.65
CA LEU A 55 -26.04 -9.07 22.90
C LEU A 55 -25.17 -9.97 23.79
N LEU A 56 -25.15 -9.73 25.10
CA LEU A 56 -24.35 -10.51 26.04
C LEU A 56 -25.01 -11.85 26.38
N ARG A 57 -24.20 -12.91 26.43
CA ARG A 57 -24.61 -14.23 26.92
C ARG A 57 -24.25 -14.39 28.40
N LEU A 58 -25.03 -13.74 29.26
CA LEU A 58 -24.84 -13.77 30.70
C LEU A 58 -24.95 -15.21 31.25
N GLY A 59 -24.20 -15.51 32.31
CA GLY A 59 -24.16 -16.84 32.93
C GLY A 59 -23.36 -17.90 32.16
N THR A 60 -22.68 -17.51 31.07
CA THR A 60 -21.78 -18.40 30.30
C THR A 60 -20.31 -18.03 30.54
N ALA A 61 -19.39 -18.95 30.22
CA ALA A 61 -17.95 -18.68 30.26
C ALA A 61 -17.50 -17.67 29.19
N GLU A 62 -18.28 -17.47 28.13
CA GLU A 62 -17.96 -16.63 26.97
C GLU A 62 -19.07 -15.59 26.69
N PRO A 63 -19.23 -14.59 27.57
CA PRO A 63 -20.34 -13.64 27.49
C PRO A 63 -20.35 -12.78 26.21
N TYR A 64 -19.21 -12.64 25.52
CA TYR A 64 -19.07 -11.84 24.29
C TYR A 64 -19.00 -12.67 23.00
N SER A 65 -19.26 -13.98 23.06
CA SER A 65 -19.15 -14.90 21.89
C SER A 65 -19.91 -14.39 20.66
N VAL A 66 -21.10 -13.82 20.84
CA VAL A 66 -21.90 -13.22 19.74
C VAL A 66 -21.17 -12.07 19.04
N LEU A 67 -20.41 -11.26 19.78
CA LEU A 67 -19.65 -10.13 19.25
C LEU A 67 -18.40 -10.60 18.50
N GLU A 68 -17.71 -11.62 19.01
CA GLU A 68 -16.57 -12.25 18.32
C GLU A 68 -17.00 -12.92 17.01
N ASP A 69 -18.15 -13.61 16.99
CA ASP A 69 -18.72 -14.19 15.77
C ASP A 69 -19.08 -13.12 14.73
N TYR A 70 -19.61 -11.98 15.19
CA TYR A 70 -19.91 -10.86 14.31
C TYR A 70 -18.65 -10.23 13.71
N ARG A 71 -17.62 -10.01 14.55
CA ARG A 71 -16.31 -9.54 14.12
C ARG A 71 -15.71 -10.44 13.05
N TRP A 72 -15.72 -11.77 13.25
CA TRP A 72 -15.16 -12.70 12.28
C TRP A 72 -15.88 -12.65 10.93
N ARG A 73 -17.22 -12.59 10.93
CA ARG A 73 -18.01 -12.45 9.70
C ARG A 73 -17.72 -11.14 8.98
N ARG A 74 -17.67 -10.00 9.68
CA ARG A 74 -17.33 -8.70 9.08
C ARG A 74 -15.94 -8.71 8.48
N ARG A 75 -14.95 -9.29 9.16
CA ARG A 75 -13.57 -9.39 8.66
C ARG A 75 -13.43 -10.21 7.37
N GLN A 76 -14.31 -11.20 7.16
CA GLN A 76 -14.34 -11.96 5.90
C GLN A 76 -14.88 -11.12 4.74
N GLN A 77 -15.79 -10.18 5.02
CA GLN A 77 -16.40 -9.30 4.02
C GLN A 77 -15.51 -8.09 3.71
N ASP A 78 -14.91 -7.51 4.74
CA ASP A 78 -14.03 -6.34 4.64
C ASP A 78 -12.81 -6.58 5.54
N LYS A 79 -11.68 -6.92 4.92
CA LYS A 79 -10.42 -7.22 5.63
C LYS A 79 -9.77 -5.95 6.20
N ASP A 80 -10.01 -4.81 5.58
CA ASP A 80 -9.39 -3.53 5.92
C ASP A 80 -10.29 -2.65 6.80
N GLY A 81 -11.57 -3.01 6.91
CA GLY A 81 -12.57 -2.37 7.76
C GLY A 81 -12.20 -2.33 9.23
N VAL A 82 -12.74 -1.33 9.93
CA VAL A 82 -12.54 -1.15 11.37
C VAL A 82 -13.09 -2.37 12.12
N PRO A 83 -12.36 -2.94 13.12
CA PRO A 83 -12.82 -4.11 13.85
C PRO A 83 -14.21 -3.91 14.48
N ALA A 84 -15.10 -4.88 14.27
CA ALA A 84 -16.53 -4.74 14.55
C ALA A 84 -16.91 -5.02 16.02
N PHE A 85 -16.23 -4.35 16.95
CA PHE A 85 -16.48 -4.41 18.40
C PHE A 85 -16.35 -3.04 19.10
N LEU A 86 -16.32 -1.94 18.34
CA LEU A 86 -16.18 -0.59 18.89
C LEU A 86 -17.25 -0.24 19.93
N PRO A 87 -18.53 -0.64 19.78
CA PRO A 87 -19.54 -0.35 20.81
C PRO A 87 -19.17 -0.91 22.19
N LEU A 88 -18.62 -2.13 22.25
CA LEU A 88 -18.20 -2.73 23.53
C LEU A 88 -16.99 -1.99 24.11
N LEU A 89 -16.02 -1.63 23.27
CA LEU A 89 -14.87 -0.85 23.71
C LEU A 89 -15.27 0.54 24.20
N ALA A 90 -16.26 1.18 23.56
CA ALA A 90 -16.79 2.47 24.00
C ALA A 90 -17.44 2.37 25.39
N CYS A 91 -18.23 1.33 25.67
CA CYS A 91 -18.71 1.06 27.02
C CYS A 91 -17.56 0.89 28.03
N SER A 92 -16.45 0.28 27.60
CA SER A 92 -15.27 0.08 28.46
C SER A 92 -14.61 1.40 28.84
N VAL A 93 -14.62 2.39 27.93
CA VAL A 93 -14.13 3.76 28.17
C VAL A 93 -15.12 4.56 29.01
N MET A 94 -16.43 4.43 28.78
CA MET A 94 -17.45 5.07 29.62
C MET A 94 -17.32 4.63 31.09
N ALA A 95 -17.14 3.32 31.33
CA ALA A 95 -16.90 2.80 32.67
C ALA A 95 -15.60 3.36 33.29
N ALA A 96 -14.53 3.51 32.50
CA ALA A 96 -13.29 4.14 32.95
C ALA A 96 -13.49 5.62 33.31
N SER A 97 -14.19 6.38 32.46
CA SER A 97 -14.49 7.80 32.68
C SER A 97 -15.30 8.02 33.96
N ARG A 98 -16.33 7.18 34.22
CA ARG A 98 -17.11 7.20 35.47
C ARG A 98 -16.25 6.91 36.70
N MET A 99 -15.34 5.94 36.63
CA MET A 99 -14.46 5.58 37.74
C MET A 99 -13.53 6.74 38.16
N VAL A 100 -12.93 7.45 37.18
CA VAL A 100 -12.00 8.56 37.46
C VAL A 100 -12.70 9.75 38.14
N ASN A 101 -13.99 9.94 37.87
CA ASN A 101 -14.79 11.02 38.47
C ASN A 101 -15.06 10.82 39.98
N ASP A 102 -15.11 9.58 40.47
CA ASP A 102 -15.53 9.21 41.83
C ASP A 102 -14.38 9.09 42.86
N ARG A 103 -13.12 9.40 42.50
CA ARG A 103 -11.91 9.26 43.35
C ARG A 103 -11.57 7.83 43.82
N ASN A 104 -12.28 6.80 43.33
CA ASN A 104 -12.07 5.40 43.73
C ASN A 104 -11.40 4.61 42.59
N HIS A 105 -10.08 4.73 42.48
CA HIS A 105 -9.28 4.27 41.33
C HIS A 105 -8.90 2.78 41.36
N ARG A 106 -9.61 1.92 42.10
CA ARG A 106 -9.28 0.49 42.19
C ARG A 106 -9.82 -0.27 40.97
N ALA A 107 -9.05 -1.23 40.44
CA ALA A 107 -9.48 -2.10 39.33
C ALA A 107 -10.79 -2.87 39.63
N THR A 108 -11.03 -3.19 40.90
CA THR A 108 -12.30 -3.80 41.35
C THR A 108 -13.49 -2.85 41.19
N ALA A 109 -13.30 -1.53 41.35
CA ALA A 109 -14.32 -0.53 41.10
C ALA A 109 -14.63 -0.43 39.61
N TYR A 110 -13.63 -0.54 38.72
CA TYR A 110 -13.86 -0.58 37.28
C TYR A 110 -14.74 -1.77 36.86
N HIS A 111 -14.42 -3.00 37.31
CA HIS A 111 -15.18 -4.18 36.91
C HIS A 111 -16.64 -4.09 37.38
N ALA A 112 -16.88 -3.60 38.60
CA ALA A 112 -18.23 -3.36 39.09
C ALA A 112 -18.98 -2.37 38.19
N ARG A 113 -18.36 -1.23 37.84
CA ARG A 113 -18.97 -0.20 36.97
C ARG A 113 -19.24 -0.67 35.56
N PHE A 114 -18.35 -1.46 34.98
CA PHE A 114 -18.55 -1.99 33.64
C PHE A 114 -19.66 -3.05 33.61
N SER A 115 -19.72 -3.91 34.62
CA SER A 115 -20.82 -4.86 34.80
C SER A 115 -22.15 -4.13 34.99
N GLU A 116 -22.19 -3.16 35.91
CA GLU A 116 -23.37 -2.31 36.16
C GLU A 116 -23.84 -1.60 34.89
N LEU A 117 -22.92 -1.01 34.13
CA LEU A 117 -23.24 -0.31 32.88
C LEU A 117 -23.91 -1.21 31.85
N LEU A 118 -23.43 -2.45 31.68
CA LEU A 118 -23.90 -3.35 30.63
C LEU A 118 -25.09 -4.22 31.05
N THR A 119 -25.20 -4.55 32.34
CA THR A 119 -26.17 -5.54 32.83
C THR A 119 -27.11 -4.99 33.90
N GLY A 120 -26.86 -3.78 34.41
CA GLY A 120 -27.58 -3.24 35.58
C GLY A 120 -27.19 -3.90 36.91
N ASP A 121 -26.16 -4.74 36.93
CA ASP A 121 -25.71 -5.47 38.13
C ASP A 121 -24.18 -5.52 38.16
N GLU A 122 -23.58 -5.10 39.27
CA GLU A 122 -22.12 -5.03 39.47
C GLU A 122 -21.42 -6.41 39.47
N LYS A 123 -22.14 -7.52 39.63
CA LYS A 123 -21.58 -8.86 39.91
C LYS A 123 -21.71 -9.87 38.77
N LEU A 124 -22.45 -9.55 37.70
CA LEU A 124 -22.69 -10.50 36.61
C LEU A 124 -21.46 -10.72 35.71
N LEU A 125 -20.57 -9.73 35.61
CA LEU A 125 -19.30 -9.85 34.88
C LEU A 125 -18.09 -9.88 35.84
N ALA A 126 -17.55 -11.08 36.06
CA ALA A 126 -16.33 -11.30 36.84
C ALA A 126 -15.05 -10.84 36.11
N SER A 127 -13.94 -10.68 36.85
CA SER A 127 -12.64 -10.22 36.32
C SER A 127 -12.12 -11.03 35.13
N GLN A 128 -12.35 -12.34 35.10
CA GLN A 128 -11.97 -13.21 33.98
C GLN A 128 -12.66 -12.85 32.65
N HIS A 129 -13.85 -12.23 32.71
CA HIS A 129 -14.57 -11.79 31.52
C HIS A 129 -13.97 -10.51 30.91
N TYR A 130 -12.91 -9.93 31.46
CA TYR A 130 -12.29 -8.73 30.89
C TYR A 130 -11.15 -9.06 29.93
N GLU A 131 -10.62 -10.28 29.98
CA GLU A 131 -9.51 -10.70 29.11
C GLU A 131 -9.87 -10.58 27.62
N PRO A 132 -11.08 -11.01 27.16
CA PRO A 132 -11.50 -10.79 25.77
C PRO A 132 -11.51 -9.30 25.38
N VAL A 133 -11.96 -8.41 26.28
CA VAL A 133 -12.00 -6.96 26.03
C VAL A 133 -10.60 -6.40 25.85
N SER A 134 -9.63 -6.82 26.68
CA SER A 134 -8.22 -6.42 26.53
C SER A 134 -7.60 -6.93 25.22
N ARG A 135 -7.97 -8.14 24.78
CA ARG A 135 -7.54 -8.67 23.47
C ARG A 135 -8.14 -7.84 22.32
N MET A 136 -9.40 -7.40 22.42
CA MET A 136 -10.03 -6.53 21.43
C MET A 136 -9.31 -5.18 21.29
N TRP A 137 -8.86 -4.57 22.40
CA TRP A 137 -8.01 -3.37 22.36
C TRP A 137 -6.71 -3.59 21.57
N GLN A 138 -6.03 -4.72 21.80
CA GLN A 138 -4.79 -5.05 21.08
C GLN A 138 -5.04 -5.30 19.59
N VAL A 139 -6.19 -5.89 19.25
CA VAL A 139 -6.64 -6.05 17.86
C VAL A 139 -6.87 -4.70 17.21
N LEU A 140 -7.54 -3.77 17.89
CA LEU A 140 -7.77 -2.41 17.38
C LEU A 140 -6.45 -1.66 17.17
N ALA A 141 -5.54 -1.71 18.14
CA ALA A 141 -4.21 -1.11 18.01
C ALA A 141 -3.45 -1.70 16.81
N SER A 142 -3.45 -3.04 16.67
CA SER A 142 -2.82 -3.74 15.56
C SER A 142 -3.42 -3.37 14.20
N TRP A 143 -4.75 -3.22 14.13
CA TRP A 143 -5.43 -2.76 12.95
C TRP A 143 -4.99 -1.33 12.60
N GLN A 144 -5.00 -0.42 13.57
CA GLN A 144 -4.64 0.99 13.35
C GLN A 144 -3.18 1.17 12.92
N TYR A 145 -2.24 0.39 13.49
CA TYR A 145 -0.86 0.34 12.99
C TYR A 145 -0.79 -0.15 11.53
N GLY A 146 -1.62 -1.14 11.16
CA GLY A 146 -1.74 -1.63 9.79
C GLY A 146 -2.31 -0.59 8.81
N GLN A 147 -3.03 0.43 9.29
CA GLN A 147 -3.53 1.54 8.46
C GLN A 147 -2.45 2.58 8.14
N GLU A 148 -1.24 2.46 8.72
CA GLU A 148 -0.13 3.39 8.54
C GLU A 148 -0.52 4.86 8.77
N GLY A 149 -1.45 5.14 9.69
CA GLY A 149 -1.93 6.50 9.96
C GLY A 149 -3.02 7.03 9.02
N ALA A 150 -3.49 6.25 8.03
CA ALA A 150 -4.62 6.63 7.16
C ALA A 150 -5.95 6.79 7.92
N ARG A 151 -6.05 6.12 9.07
CA ARG A 151 -7.20 6.11 9.98
C ARG A 151 -6.82 6.68 11.35
N GLY A 152 -5.86 7.62 11.33
CA GLY A 152 -5.23 8.23 12.51
C GLY A 152 -4.13 7.40 13.16
N LEU A 153 -3.27 8.07 13.94
CA LEU A 153 -2.14 7.51 14.66
C LEU A 153 -2.62 6.85 15.97
N CYS A 154 -2.13 5.64 16.22
CA CYS A 154 -2.51 4.85 17.39
C CYS A 154 -2.02 5.51 18.70
N THR A 155 -2.95 5.75 19.63
CA THR A 155 -2.65 6.20 21.00
C THR A 155 -2.85 5.10 22.04
N ILE A 156 -3.26 3.91 21.63
CA ILE A 156 -3.49 2.77 22.51
C ILE A 156 -2.10 2.27 22.99
N PRO A 157 -1.86 2.19 24.31
CA PRO A 157 -0.57 1.78 24.84
C PRO A 157 -0.24 0.33 24.48
N ALA A 158 1.04 -0.01 24.40
CA ALA A 158 1.45 -1.41 24.30
C ALA A 158 1.20 -2.14 25.63
N PRO A 159 0.97 -3.47 25.65
CA PRO A 159 0.82 -4.21 26.91
C PRO A 159 2.00 -4.04 27.88
N ALA A 160 3.22 -3.87 27.36
CA ALA A 160 4.43 -3.64 28.14
C ALA A 160 4.50 -2.24 28.76
N ASP A 161 3.77 -1.26 28.20
CA ASP A 161 3.70 0.10 28.72
C ASP A 161 2.74 0.17 29.93
N LEU A 162 1.84 -0.82 30.10
CA LEU A 162 0.84 -0.83 31.16
C LEU A 162 1.39 -1.43 32.48
N PRO A 163 1.00 -0.88 33.65
CA PRO A 163 1.31 -1.50 34.94
C PRO A 163 0.81 -2.95 35.01
N SER A 164 1.63 -3.87 35.53
CA SER A 164 1.36 -5.31 35.58
C SER A 164 0.08 -5.68 36.34
N ASN A 165 -0.32 -4.85 37.30
CA ASN A 165 -1.55 -4.98 38.09
C ASN A 165 -2.81 -4.37 37.43
N ARG A 166 -2.68 -3.77 36.23
CA ARG A 166 -3.76 -3.07 35.52
C ARG A 166 -3.85 -3.41 34.04
N SER A 167 -3.17 -4.45 33.56
CA SER A 167 -3.17 -4.84 32.14
C SER A 167 -4.58 -5.01 31.54
N MET A 168 -5.57 -5.38 32.36
CA MET A 168 -6.96 -5.57 31.90
C MET A 168 -7.74 -4.26 31.71
N VAL A 169 -7.41 -3.22 32.48
CA VAL A 169 -8.15 -1.94 32.56
C VAL A 169 -7.39 -0.74 32.03
N GLY A 170 -6.07 -0.85 31.94
CA GLY A 170 -5.17 0.24 31.55
C GLY A 170 -5.42 0.76 30.13
N PHE A 171 -5.88 -0.10 29.21
CA PHE A 171 -6.28 0.34 27.87
C PHE A 171 -7.42 1.35 27.93
N ALA A 172 -8.55 0.99 28.52
CA ALA A 172 -9.71 1.88 28.62
C ALA A 172 -9.39 3.15 29.42
N GLN A 173 -8.63 3.02 30.52
CA GLN A 173 -8.18 4.17 31.31
C GLN A 173 -7.31 5.13 30.51
N SER A 174 -6.36 4.63 29.71
CA SER A 174 -5.51 5.47 28.86
C SER A 174 -6.31 6.31 27.85
N GLN A 175 -7.44 5.79 27.39
CA GLN A 175 -8.33 6.48 26.46
C GLN A 175 -9.27 7.47 27.14
N ALA A 176 -9.43 7.39 28.47
CA ALA A 176 -10.26 8.26 29.29
C ALA A 176 -9.50 9.46 29.91
N LEU A 177 -8.19 9.60 29.64
CA LEU A 177 -7.33 10.63 30.26
C LEU A 177 -7.60 12.05 29.76
N LEU A 178 -8.02 12.20 28.50
CA LEU A 178 -8.34 13.49 27.87
C LEU A 178 -9.79 13.48 27.39
N SER A 179 -10.60 14.40 27.93
CA SER A 179 -11.96 14.62 27.44
C SER A 179 -11.98 15.35 26.10
N GLY A 180 -13.15 15.41 25.45
CA GLY A 180 -13.36 16.26 24.26
C GLY A 180 -13.02 17.74 24.52
N THR A 181 -13.40 18.27 25.69
CA THR A 181 -13.10 19.64 26.12
C THR A 181 -11.60 19.87 26.31
N ASP A 182 -10.87 18.90 26.88
CA ASP A 182 -9.42 19.02 27.06
C ASP A 182 -8.71 19.11 25.69
N ARG A 183 -9.16 18.28 24.75
CA ARG A 183 -8.61 18.24 23.39
C ARG A 183 -8.86 19.55 22.62
N SER A 184 -9.99 20.22 22.80
CA SER A 184 -10.26 21.50 22.14
C SER A 184 -9.44 22.67 22.70
N LEU A 185 -8.90 22.53 23.92
CA LEU A 185 -8.01 23.52 24.53
C LEU A 185 -6.54 23.37 24.09
N MET A 186 -6.11 22.17 23.70
CA MET A 186 -4.72 21.87 23.33
C MET A 186 -4.16 22.79 22.25
N PRO A 187 -4.83 23.06 21.10
CA PRO A 187 -4.28 23.92 20.06
C PRO A 187 -4.00 25.35 20.53
N ARG A 188 -4.90 25.92 21.35
CA ARG A 188 -4.73 27.26 21.94
C ARG A 188 -3.54 27.29 22.90
N PHE A 189 -3.39 26.24 23.71
CA PHE A 189 -2.24 26.09 24.59
C PHE A 189 -0.93 26.02 23.79
N PHE A 190 -0.87 25.16 22.77
CA PHE A 190 0.30 24.98 21.91
C PHE A 190 0.71 26.28 21.21
N ARG A 191 -0.28 27.01 20.65
CA ARG A 191 -0.04 28.34 20.05
C ARG A 191 0.55 29.32 21.05
N SER A 192 -0.02 29.39 22.25
CA SER A 192 0.48 30.30 23.29
C SER A 192 1.95 30.05 23.60
N LEU A 193 2.40 28.78 23.70
CA LEU A 193 3.80 28.45 23.96
C LEU A 193 4.72 28.80 22.78
N ARG A 194 4.24 28.56 21.55
CA ARG A 194 5.00 28.82 20.33
C ARG A 194 5.25 30.32 20.11
N GLU A 195 4.28 31.17 20.43
CA GLU A 195 4.41 32.64 20.29
C GLU A 195 5.50 33.24 21.20
N TYR A 196 5.82 32.58 22.33
CA TYR A 196 6.93 32.97 23.20
C TYR A 196 8.31 32.50 22.71
N GLY A 197 8.43 32.08 21.45
CA GLY A 197 9.72 31.74 20.83
C GLY A 197 10.34 30.43 21.33
N THR A 198 9.53 29.53 21.91
CA THR A 198 10.01 28.22 22.35
C THR A 198 10.27 27.29 21.16
N THR A 199 11.28 26.43 21.28
CA THR A 199 11.54 25.36 20.31
C THR A 199 10.34 24.42 20.23
N TRP A 200 9.86 24.09 19.03
CA TRP A 200 8.68 23.26 18.82
C TRP A 200 8.96 22.04 17.93
N PRO A 201 8.29 20.88 18.14
CA PRO A 201 7.44 20.54 19.30
C PRO A 201 8.22 20.38 20.60
N LEU A 202 7.55 20.68 21.72
CA LEU A 202 8.06 20.41 23.07
C LEU A 202 7.76 18.96 23.47
N SER A 203 8.57 18.42 24.38
CA SER A 203 8.29 17.10 24.95
C SER A 203 7.01 17.11 25.79
N GLY A 204 6.38 15.95 25.91
CA GLY A 204 5.18 15.77 26.76
C GLY A 204 5.38 16.26 28.19
N GLU A 205 6.48 15.87 28.84
CA GLU A 205 6.79 16.29 30.22
C GLU A 205 6.97 17.81 30.33
N THR A 206 7.62 18.42 29.34
CA THR A 206 7.76 19.89 29.30
C THR A 206 6.40 20.55 29.13
N LEU A 207 5.50 19.99 28.31
CA LEU A 207 4.16 20.51 28.11
C LEU A 207 3.33 20.41 29.40
N LEU A 208 3.37 19.26 30.10
CA LEU A 208 2.70 19.09 31.39
C LEU A 208 3.24 20.08 32.44
N ALA A 209 4.56 20.23 32.53
CA ALA A 209 5.18 21.21 33.42
C ALA A 209 4.76 22.65 33.06
N GLN A 210 4.63 23.00 31.78
CA GLN A 210 4.14 24.32 31.37
C GLN A 210 2.67 24.54 31.72
N ILE A 211 1.85 23.50 31.70
CA ILE A 211 0.45 23.59 32.17
C ILE A 211 0.45 23.94 33.66
N GLU A 212 1.25 23.23 34.48
CA GLU A 212 1.35 23.45 35.92
C GLU A 212 1.93 24.83 36.27
N ILE A 213 3.05 25.22 35.65
CA ILE A 213 3.72 26.52 35.90
C ILE A 213 2.80 27.69 35.59
N ARG A 214 1.96 27.58 34.56
CA ARG A 214 1.06 28.64 34.11
C ARG A 214 -0.32 28.58 34.78
N GLY A 215 -0.56 27.63 35.68
CA GLY A 215 -1.85 27.44 36.33
C GLY A 215 -2.96 27.05 35.34
N MET A 216 -2.62 26.50 34.17
CA MET A 216 -3.60 26.21 33.12
C MET A 216 -4.43 24.96 33.43
N GLU A 217 -4.00 24.12 34.37
CA GLU A 217 -4.70 22.90 34.77
C GLU A 217 -6.15 23.17 35.19
N GLN A 218 -6.45 24.37 35.71
CA GLN A 218 -7.79 24.79 36.10
C GLN A 218 -8.81 24.88 34.94
N HIS A 219 -8.33 25.01 33.70
CA HIS A 219 -9.16 25.03 32.50
C HIS A 219 -9.43 23.63 31.95
N PHE A 220 -8.68 22.63 32.40
CA PHE A 220 -8.86 21.24 32.01
C PHE A 220 -9.86 20.53 32.91
N SER A 221 -10.41 19.44 32.37
CA SER A 221 -11.33 18.56 33.05
C SER A 221 -10.77 18.04 34.37
N LYS A 222 -11.66 17.63 35.27
CA LYS A 222 -11.28 16.98 36.52
C LYS A 222 -10.43 15.73 36.29
N ASN A 223 -10.75 14.96 35.24
CA ASN A 223 -10.02 13.75 34.85
C ASN A 223 -8.58 14.05 34.48
N PHE A 224 -8.35 15.05 33.62
CA PHE A 224 -7.01 15.48 33.24
C PHE A 224 -6.20 15.94 34.47
N ARG A 225 -6.81 16.77 35.33
CA ARG A 225 -6.16 17.26 36.56
C ARG A 225 -5.77 16.14 37.53
N ASN A 226 -6.61 15.12 37.67
CA ASN A 226 -6.30 13.96 38.49
C ASN A 226 -5.15 13.17 37.88
N ALA A 227 -5.22 12.86 36.58
CA ALA A 227 -4.18 12.14 35.84
C ALA A 227 -2.82 12.85 35.88
N LEU A 228 -2.81 14.19 35.86
CA LEU A 228 -1.60 15.01 35.97
C LEU A 228 -0.87 14.85 37.31
N ARG A 229 -1.63 14.62 38.40
CA ARG A 229 -1.12 14.47 39.78
C ARG A 229 -0.75 13.03 40.12
N GLU A 230 -1.32 12.06 39.41
CA GLU A 230 -1.06 10.64 39.63
C GLU A 230 0.20 10.21 38.89
N GLU A 231 1.23 9.81 39.65
CA GLU A 231 2.53 9.39 39.13
C GLU A 231 2.42 8.22 38.13
N GLU A 232 1.41 7.36 38.29
CA GLU A 232 1.13 6.25 37.38
C GLU A 232 0.58 6.69 36.01
N PHE A 233 -0.23 7.77 35.96
CA PHE A 233 -0.88 8.23 34.71
C PHE A 233 -0.11 9.33 34.00
N ARG A 234 0.74 10.07 34.73
CA ARG A 234 1.54 11.16 34.18
C ARG A 234 2.35 10.77 32.95
N PRO A 235 3.06 9.61 32.89
CA PRO A 235 3.80 9.21 31.70
C PRO A 235 2.91 9.00 30.46
N PHE A 236 1.72 8.43 30.63
CA PHE A 236 0.77 8.26 29.53
C PHE A 236 0.23 9.60 29.04
N LEU A 237 -0.10 10.48 29.97
CA LEU A 237 -0.56 11.82 29.65
C LEU A 237 0.51 12.63 28.91
N ALA A 238 1.77 12.54 29.36
CA ALA A 238 2.90 13.18 28.72
C ALA A 238 3.08 12.65 27.28
N LYS A 239 3.09 11.32 27.10
CA LYS A 239 3.18 10.69 25.78
C LYS A 239 2.05 11.16 24.86
N LEU A 240 0.81 11.19 25.35
CA LEU A 240 -0.36 11.59 24.59
C LEU A 240 -0.32 13.07 24.17
N VAL A 241 -0.05 13.98 25.12
CA VAL A 241 0.07 15.43 24.86
C VAL A 241 1.26 15.73 23.94
N GLY A 242 2.39 15.04 24.12
CA GLY A 242 3.54 15.13 23.23
C GLY A 242 3.23 14.70 21.80
N ASN A 243 2.50 13.60 21.62
CA ASN A 243 2.06 13.15 20.30
C ASN A 243 1.13 14.18 19.63
N TYR A 244 0.20 14.79 20.39
CA TYR A 244 -0.63 15.86 19.86
C TYR A 244 0.18 17.08 19.44
N ALA A 245 1.15 17.50 20.24
CA ALA A 245 2.03 18.62 19.90
C ALA A 245 2.89 18.33 18.66
N ALA A 246 3.34 17.08 18.48
CA ALA A 246 4.12 16.64 17.34
C ALA A 246 3.35 16.68 16.03
N ALA A 247 2.08 16.27 16.06
CA ALA A 247 1.19 16.24 14.90
C ALA A 247 0.48 17.57 14.63
N TRP A 248 0.56 18.53 15.55
CA TRP A 248 -0.11 19.82 15.40
C TRP A 248 0.52 20.65 14.28
N ASP A 249 -0.31 21.06 13.32
CA ASP A 249 0.08 21.80 12.13
C ASP A 249 -0.11 23.33 12.25
N GLY A 250 -0.52 23.81 13.43
CA GLY A 250 -0.84 25.22 13.67
C GLY A 250 -2.34 25.55 13.70
N SER A 251 -3.21 24.59 13.40
CA SER A 251 -4.67 24.74 13.39
C SER A 251 -5.26 25.16 14.73
N ASP A 252 -6.50 25.67 14.72
CA ASP A 252 -7.31 25.91 15.93
C ASP A 252 -7.91 24.63 16.54
N GLU A 253 -7.93 23.54 15.78
CA GLU A 253 -8.52 22.25 16.15
C GLU A 253 -7.52 21.13 15.89
N LEU A 254 -7.41 20.14 16.78
CA LEU A 254 -6.48 19.01 16.60
C LEU A 254 -6.83 18.16 15.37
N VAL A 255 -8.11 18.06 15.03
CA VAL A 255 -8.62 17.33 13.86
C VAL A 255 -9.72 18.19 13.23
N PRO A 256 -9.51 18.76 12.03
CA PRO A 256 -10.54 19.55 11.35
C PRO A 256 -11.72 18.68 10.90
N THR A 257 -12.95 19.18 11.09
CA THR A 257 -14.16 18.46 10.70
C THR A 257 -14.39 18.48 9.19
N GLY A 258 -14.67 17.32 8.58
CA GLY A 258 -15.25 17.20 7.23
C GLY A 258 -14.30 17.35 6.02
N ALA A 259 -13.02 17.69 6.21
CA ALA A 259 -12.06 17.77 5.11
C ALA A 259 -11.09 16.58 5.10
N ALA A 260 -10.86 16.01 3.92
CA ALA A 260 -9.78 15.04 3.75
C ALA A 260 -8.43 15.72 3.99
N ARG A 261 -7.39 14.93 4.28
CA ARG A 261 -6.05 15.48 4.55
C ARG A 261 -4.99 14.82 3.69
N ALA A 262 -4.14 15.66 3.12
CA ALA A 262 -2.91 15.25 2.45
C ALA A 262 -1.71 15.66 3.30
N GLU A 263 -0.78 14.74 3.44
CA GLU A 263 0.45 14.98 4.17
C GLU A 263 1.49 15.58 3.24
N LEU A 264 2.08 16.71 3.62
CA LEU A 264 3.14 17.36 2.87
C LEU A 264 4.51 16.85 3.36
N LEU A 265 5.17 16.09 2.51
CA LEU A 265 6.44 15.43 2.78
C LEU A 265 7.59 16.16 2.07
N VAL A 266 8.77 16.09 2.69
CA VAL A 266 10.02 16.57 2.08
C VAL A 266 10.61 15.46 1.23
N ARG A 267 10.85 15.71 -0.06
CA ARG A 267 11.63 14.83 -0.94
C ARG A 267 13.06 15.36 -1.07
N LEU A 268 14.04 14.46 -1.09
CA LEU A 268 15.43 14.74 -1.47
C LEU A 268 15.78 13.88 -2.69
N ASP A 269 16.01 14.55 -3.82
CA ASP A 269 16.37 13.92 -5.08
C ASP A 269 17.56 14.65 -5.71
N ALA A 270 18.57 13.90 -6.15
CA ALA A 270 19.80 14.42 -6.75
C ALA A 270 20.42 15.64 -6.02
N GLY A 271 20.36 15.66 -4.67
CA GLY A 271 20.85 16.81 -3.89
C GLY A 271 19.96 18.05 -4.01
N ARG A 272 18.65 17.89 -4.16
CA ARG A 272 17.66 18.98 -4.13
C ARG A 272 16.50 18.62 -3.23
N LEU A 273 16.13 19.53 -2.34
CA LEU A 273 14.92 19.40 -1.54
C LEU A 273 13.70 19.90 -2.34
N GLY A 274 12.61 19.17 -2.22
CA GLY A 274 11.33 19.53 -2.80
C GLY A 274 10.16 19.04 -1.96
N TRP A 275 8.97 19.36 -2.42
CA TRP A 275 7.72 18.92 -1.79
C TRP A 275 7.10 17.76 -2.58
N VAL A 276 6.53 16.81 -1.84
CA VAL A 276 5.63 15.79 -2.38
C VAL A 276 4.47 15.63 -1.39
N ALA A 277 3.25 15.52 -1.89
CA ALA A 277 2.10 15.25 -1.05
C ALA A 277 1.77 13.76 -1.08
N ARG A 278 1.34 13.21 0.06
CA ARG A 278 0.79 11.87 0.17
C ARG A 278 -0.68 11.97 0.52
N LEU A 279 -1.55 11.49 -0.37
CA LEU A 279 -2.99 11.43 -0.14
C LEU A 279 -3.39 9.97 0.08
N ARG A 280 -3.84 9.65 1.29
CA ARG A 280 -4.26 8.29 1.69
C ARG A 280 -5.75 8.08 1.41
N SER A 281 -6.19 8.42 0.20
CA SER A 281 -7.57 8.24 -0.27
C SER A 281 -7.63 7.23 -1.42
N PRO A 282 -8.62 6.31 -1.45
CA PRO A 282 -8.90 5.49 -2.62
C PRO A 282 -9.44 6.32 -3.79
N GLU A 283 -10.13 7.42 -3.50
CA GLU A 283 -10.53 8.39 -4.52
C GLU A 283 -9.31 9.24 -4.90
N ARG A 284 -8.70 8.90 -6.02
CA ARG A 284 -7.54 9.58 -6.58
C ARG A 284 -7.99 10.44 -7.75
N LYS A 285 -7.79 11.75 -7.65
CA LYS A 285 -8.02 12.68 -8.75
C LYS A 285 -6.66 13.01 -9.35
N GLU A 286 -6.55 13.04 -10.68
CA GLU A 286 -5.27 13.34 -11.34
C GLU A 286 -4.71 14.71 -10.93
N ARG A 287 -5.60 15.69 -10.70
CA ARG A 287 -5.24 17.04 -10.26
C ARG A 287 -6.20 17.55 -9.17
N ILE A 288 -5.63 18.17 -8.14
CA ILE A 288 -6.39 18.81 -7.06
C ILE A 288 -5.88 20.23 -6.86
N GLY A 289 -6.78 21.22 -6.93
CA GLY A 289 -6.48 22.62 -6.62
C GLY A 289 -6.63 22.90 -5.13
N LEU A 290 -5.71 23.69 -4.58
CA LEU A 290 -5.76 24.25 -3.22
C LEU A 290 -5.75 25.78 -3.30
N LYS A 291 -5.99 26.46 -2.18
CA LYS A 291 -5.90 27.93 -2.12
C LYS A 291 -4.49 28.43 -2.45
N HIS A 292 -4.39 29.73 -2.75
CA HIS A 292 -3.12 30.43 -3.03
C HIS A 292 -2.30 29.84 -4.19
N GLY A 293 -2.96 29.25 -5.19
CA GLY A 293 -2.30 28.73 -6.39
C GLY A 293 -1.51 27.44 -6.17
N THR A 294 -1.65 26.80 -5.01
CA THR A 294 -1.06 25.47 -4.77
C THR A 294 -1.88 24.41 -5.50
N ALA A 295 -1.20 23.50 -6.19
CA ALA A 295 -1.87 22.39 -6.87
C ALA A 295 -1.11 21.08 -6.70
N LEU A 296 -1.87 20.00 -6.56
CA LEU A 296 -1.39 18.63 -6.47
C LEU A 296 -1.61 17.94 -7.81
N LYS A 297 -0.57 17.33 -8.38
CA LYS A 297 -0.66 16.49 -9.58
C LYS A 297 -0.23 15.07 -9.22
N GLN A 298 -1.09 14.09 -9.49
CA GLN A 298 -0.83 12.69 -9.15
C GLN A 298 0.41 12.16 -9.89
N LEU A 299 1.26 11.42 -9.19
CA LEU A 299 2.45 10.78 -9.75
C LEU A 299 2.14 9.33 -10.12
N GLY A 300 1.76 9.09 -11.38
CA GLY A 300 1.36 7.77 -11.86
C GLY A 300 0.17 7.20 -11.08
N ASP A 301 0.06 5.88 -10.99
CA ASP A 301 -0.95 5.21 -10.15
C ASP A 301 -0.46 5.02 -8.70
N THR A 302 -0.01 6.11 -8.08
CA THR A 302 0.49 6.09 -6.70
C THR A 302 -0.36 6.97 -5.78
N ALA A 303 -0.14 6.83 -4.47
CA ALA A 303 -0.72 7.72 -3.45
C ALA A 303 0.01 9.09 -3.35
N TYR A 304 1.02 9.31 -4.19
CA TYR A 304 1.87 10.49 -4.15
C TYR A 304 1.48 11.50 -5.23
N TYR A 305 1.64 12.77 -4.88
CA TYR A 305 1.32 13.91 -5.71
C TYR A 305 2.49 14.88 -5.71
N GLU A 306 2.88 15.35 -6.89
CA GLU A 306 3.76 16.49 -7.01
C GLU A 306 3.04 17.75 -6.55
N VAL A 307 3.72 18.56 -5.73
CA VAL A 307 3.19 19.83 -5.23
C VAL A 307 3.80 20.98 -6.01
N THR A 308 2.94 21.77 -6.63
CA THR A 308 3.29 23.00 -7.35
C THR A 308 2.70 24.22 -6.63
N GLY A 309 3.31 25.39 -6.77
CA GLY A 309 2.85 26.64 -6.15
C GLY A 309 3.40 26.92 -4.74
N LEU A 310 4.19 26.00 -4.17
CA LEU A 310 4.94 26.23 -2.93
C LEU A 310 6.42 26.50 -3.20
N PRO A 311 7.07 27.43 -2.47
CA PRO A 311 8.52 27.61 -2.53
C PRO A 311 9.23 26.35 -2.01
N ALA A 312 10.46 26.11 -2.48
CA ALA A 312 11.25 24.96 -2.04
C ALA A 312 11.45 24.93 -0.50
N PRO A 313 11.60 23.74 0.11
CA PRO A 313 11.81 23.61 1.55
C PRO A 313 12.98 24.49 2.04
N SER A 314 12.69 25.38 2.98
CA SER A 314 13.63 26.28 3.65
C SER A 314 13.64 26.07 5.16
N ALA A 315 14.66 26.56 5.85
CA ALA A 315 14.77 26.43 7.31
C ALA A 315 13.53 26.96 8.04
N ASP A 316 12.95 28.05 7.54
CA ASP A 316 11.75 28.66 8.09
C ASP A 316 10.52 27.76 7.88
N THR A 317 10.26 27.33 6.65
CA THR A 317 9.12 26.45 6.34
C THR A 317 9.17 25.11 7.08
N LEU A 318 10.37 24.55 7.29
CA LEU A 318 10.55 23.30 8.01
C LEU A 318 10.30 23.46 9.51
N THR A 319 10.82 24.55 10.10
CA THR A 319 10.69 24.81 11.54
C THR A 319 9.29 25.28 11.89
N ARG A 320 8.59 25.99 11.00
CA ARG A 320 7.24 26.52 11.25
C ARG A 320 6.12 25.56 10.85
N GLY A 321 6.40 24.60 9.98
CA GLY A 321 5.37 23.82 9.32
C GLY A 321 4.67 24.60 8.21
N ILE A 322 3.83 23.90 7.45
CA ILE A 322 3.03 24.47 6.37
C ILE A 322 1.62 23.94 6.50
N ARG A 323 0.63 24.79 6.25
CA ARG A 323 -0.76 24.41 6.07
C ARG A 323 -1.34 25.17 4.88
N CYS A 324 -2.02 24.45 4.00
CA CYS A 324 -2.75 24.99 2.86
C CYS A 324 -4.14 24.37 2.84
N ASP A 325 -5.17 25.19 3.08
CA ASP A 325 -6.55 24.75 3.03
C ASP A 325 -7.07 24.78 1.58
N GLY A 326 -7.81 23.75 1.18
CA GLY A 326 -8.66 23.71 0.00
C GLY A 326 -10.13 23.53 0.41
N ASP A 327 -11.03 23.35 -0.56
CA ASP A 327 -12.46 23.26 -0.26
C ASP A 327 -12.82 21.98 0.49
N ASN A 328 -12.21 20.85 0.13
CA ASN A 328 -12.44 19.53 0.74
C ASN A 328 -11.14 18.79 1.10
N LEU A 329 -10.00 19.48 1.03
CA LEU A 329 -8.68 18.89 1.28
C LEU A 329 -7.80 19.90 2.03
N VAL A 330 -7.18 19.46 3.12
CA VAL A 330 -6.12 20.22 3.80
C VAL A 330 -4.78 19.56 3.49
N LEU A 331 -3.85 20.32 2.93
CA LEU A 331 -2.46 19.91 2.77
C LEU A 331 -1.63 20.48 3.91
N SER A 332 -0.87 19.65 4.62
CA SER A 332 -0.16 20.13 5.80
C SER A 332 1.10 19.33 6.14
N ARG A 333 2.05 20.02 6.77
CA ARG A 333 3.21 19.45 7.46
C ARG A 333 3.35 20.12 8.83
N PRO A 334 3.46 19.36 9.94
CA PRO A 334 3.73 19.93 11.25
C PRO A 334 5.10 20.60 11.29
N ALA A 335 5.30 21.50 12.24
CA ALA A 335 6.60 22.09 12.55
C ALA A 335 7.58 21.00 13.02
N SER A 336 8.84 21.05 12.56
CA SER A 336 9.87 20.14 13.06
C SER A 336 11.27 20.73 12.99
N SER A 337 12.07 20.47 14.02
CA SER A 337 13.51 20.77 14.08
C SER A 337 14.40 19.60 13.65
N VAL A 338 13.82 18.43 13.35
CA VAL A 338 14.53 17.26 12.83
C VAL A 338 13.73 16.63 11.69
N LEU A 339 14.40 16.39 10.56
CA LEU A 339 13.83 15.60 9.47
C LEU A 339 14.60 14.29 9.36
N VAL A 340 13.87 13.20 9.37
CA VAL A 340 14.37 11.88 9.01
C VAL A 340 13.82 11.56 7.63
N LEU A 341 14.69 11.27 6.67
CA LEU A 341 14.32 10.85 5.33
C LEU A 341 14.72 9.38 5.16
N ALA A 342 13.82 8.55 4.64
CA ALA A 342 14.10 7.16 4.25
C ALA A 342 13.92 7.01 2.74
N ARG A 343 14.51 5.96 2.16
CA ARG A 343 14.31 5.66 0.73
C ARG A 343 12.86 5.25 0.50
N ASN A 344 12.22 5.84 -0.49
CA ASN A 344 10.86 5.51 -0.89
C ASN A 344 10.89 4.63 -2.15
N ASP A 345 10.45 3.38 -2.02
CA ASP A 345 10.45 2.40 -3.12
C ASP A 345 9.59 2.84 -4.31
N VAL A 346 8.51 3.59 -4.06
CA VAL A 346 7.54 4.00 -5.08
C VAL A 346 8.08 5.17 -5.90
N LEU A 347 8.69 6.15 -5.24
CA LEU A 347 9.21 7.36 -5.88
C LEU A 347 10.68 7.24 -6.30
N GLY A 348 11.41 6.24 -5.81
CA GLY A 348 12.84 6.05 -6.08
C GLY A 348 13.76 7.06 -5.39
N VAL A 349 13.22 7.97 -4.56
CA VAL A 349 13.93 9.09 -3.91
C VAL A 349 13.86 9.00 -2.39
N TRP A 350 14.58 9.87 -1.68
CA TRP A 350 14.47 10.01 -0.23
C TRP A 350 13.25 10.85 0.13
N VAL A 351 12.43 10.38 1.08
CA VAL A 351 11.21 11.08 1.52
C VAL A 351 11.13 11.10 3.03
N SER A 352 10.60 12.19 3.61
CA SER A 352 10.42 12.31 5.06
C SER A 352 9.55 11.20 5.65
N THR A 353 9.94 10.71 6.82
CA THR A 353 9.22 9.71 7.60
C THR A 353 8.98 10.18 9.03
N ASP A 354 8.01 9.57 9.70
CA ASP A 354 7.61 9.93 11.07
C ASP A 354 8.68 9.59 12.13
N GLY A 355 9.62 8.73 11.79
CA GLY A 355 10.69 8.30 12.70
C GLY A 355 11.70 7.38 12.01
N PHE A 356 12.58 6.82 12.82
CA PHE A 356 13.63 5.91 12.37
C PHE A 356 13.09 4.49 12.14
N ARG A 357 13.62 3.83 11.12
CA ARG A 357 13.31 2.43 10.77
C ARG A 357 14.55 1.55 10.94
N PRO A 358 14.67 0.76 12.01
CA PRO A 358 15.82 -0.12 12.22
C PRO A 358 16.12 -0.98 10.98
N GLY A 359 17.39 -1.06 10.59
CA GLY A 359 17.85 -1.75 9.38
C GLY A 359 17.84 -0.97 8.08
N GLU A 360 17.14 0.16 8.03
CA GLU A 360 17.11 1.02 6.85
C GLU A 360 18.15 2.15 6.97
N ALA A 361 18.70 2.55 5.84
CA ALA A 361 19.52 3.76 5.76
C ALA A 361 18.60 4.99 5.76
N HIS A 362 19.04 6.04 6.45
CA HIS A 362 18.34 7.31 6.55
C HIS A 362 19.27 8.47 6.20
N VAL A 363 18.66 9.59 5.85
CA VAL A 363 19.28 10.91 5.83
C VAL A 363 18.64 11.75 6.93
N VAL A 364 19.45 12.31 7.82
CA VAL A 364 18.95 13.14 8.93
C VAL A 364 19.37 14.58 8.70
N LEU A 365 18.40 15.49 8.72
CA LEU A 365 18.63 16.93 8.76
C LEU A 365 18.22 17.46 10.13
N ALA A 366 19.09 18.18 10.81
CA ALA A 366 18.81 18.73 12.13
C ALA A 366 19.03 20.25 12.17
N ALA A 367 18.02 20.98 12.66
CA ALA A 367 18.11 22.41 12.92
C ALA A 367 19.14 22.69 14.04
N PRO A 368 19.67 23.93 14.14
CA PRO A 368 20.63 24.29 15.19
C PRO A 368 20.18 23.92 16.61
N THR A 369 18.88 24.02 16.88
CA THR A 369 18.27 23.72 18.19
C THR A 369 18.26 22.24 18.54
N ALA A 370 18.26 21.33 17.55
CA ALA A 370 18.22 19.88 17.77
C ALA A 370 19.56 19.19 17.47
N GLN A 371 20.56 19.91 16.94
CA GLN A 371 21.81 19.34 16.48
C GLN A 371 22.57 18.55 17.57
N ARG A 372 22.60 19.07 18.81
CA ARG A 372 23.28 18.40 19.93
C ARG A 372 22.62 17.08 20.30
N ASP A 373 21.29 17.05 20.36
CA ASP A 373 20.55 15.85 20.74
C ASP A 373 20.58 14.80 19.64
N VAL A 374 20.50 15.23 18.37
CA VAL A 374 20.71 14.34 17.22
C VAL A 374 22.13 13.75 17.26
N GLN A 375 23.16 14.57 17.49
CA GLN A 375 24.53 14.06 17.56
C GLN A 375 24.68 13.01 18.67
N ARG A 376 24.15 13.26 19.87
CA ARG A 376 24.17 12.30 20.99
C ARG A 376 23.45 11.00 20.65
N LEU A 377 22.27 11.08 20.03
CA LEU A 377 21.53 9.90 19.56
C LEU A 377 22.37 9.08 18.57
N LEU A 378 22.96 9.74 17.58
CA LEU A 378 23.75 9.08 16.54
C LEU A 378 25.04 8.46 17.11
N ASP A 379 25.70 9.13 18.05
CA ASP A 379 26.90 8.61 18.71
C ASP A 379 26.60 7.36 19.53
N LYS A 380 25.42 7.29 20.14
CA LYS A 380 25.02 6.19 21.02
C LYS A 380 24.44 4.98 20.28
N ALA A 381 23.64 5.20 19.25
CA ALA A 381 22.82 4.13 18.65
C ALA A 381 23.05 3.87 17.15
N ALA A 382 23.62 4.83 16.40
CA ALA A 382 23.82 4.63 14.97
C ALA A 382 25.08 3.79 14.68
N THR A 383 25.06 3.03 13.59
CA THR A 383 26.23 2.28 13.11
C THR A 383 27.36 3.23 12.67
N THR A 384 28.59 2.73 12.66
CA THR A 384 29.77 3.45 12.15
C THR A 384 29.69 3.69 10.63
N GLY A 385 30.50 4.62 10.10
CA GLY A 385 30.54 4.95 8.67
C GLY A 385 29.64 6.13 8.22
N ARG A 386 29.03 6.85 9.18
CA ARG A 386 28.28 8.08 8.90
C ARG A 386 29.22 9.24 8.55
N SER A 387 28.79 10.10 7.62
CA SER A 387 29.38 11.41 7.38
C SER A 387 28.47 12.50 7.95
N ALA A 388 29.07 13.54 8.53
CA ALA A 388 28.37 14.76 8.95
C ALA A 388 28.85 15.92 8.06
N ASP A 389 27.91 16.61 7.43
CA ASP A 389 28.17 17.82 6.65
C ASP A 389 27.42 18.99 7.30
N THR A 390 28.18 19.96 7.81
CA THR A 390 27.66 21.16 8.44
C THR A 390 27.87 22.35 7.51
N GLY A 391 27.01 22.47 6.50
CA GLY A 391 26.70 23.77 5.90
C GLY A 391 27.44 24.19 4.62
N LYS A 392 28.06 23.28 3.86
CA LYS A 392 28.63 23.64 2.53
C LYS A 392 27.77 23.28 1.33
N LEU A 393 26.68 22.54 1.54
CA LEU A 393 25.80 22.11 0.46
C LEU A 393 24.69 23.14 0.23
N SER A 394 24.61 23.67 -0.99
CA SER A 394 23.67 24.73 -1.37
C SER A 394 22.19 24.38 -1.19
N TRP A 395 21.87 23.09 -1.13
CA TRP A 395 20.51 22.56 -0.96
C TRP A 395 20.14 22.25 0.49
N VAL A 396 21.10 22.24 1.42
CA VAL A 396 20.82 22.06 2.84
C VAL A 396 20.30 23.39 3.40
N PRO A 397 19.17 23.41 4.13
CA PRO A 397 18.65 24.64 4.71
C PRO A 397 19.70 25.34 5.57
N ARG A 398 19.79 26.67 5.46
CA ARG A 398 20.82 27.45 6.15
C ARG A 398 20.82 27.18 7.65
N GLY A 399 21.98 26.82 8.20
CA GLY A 399 22.18 26.51 9.61
C GLY A 399 21.82 25.08 10.02
N TRP A 400 21.24 24.27 9.13
CA TRP A 400 20.95 22.87 9.42
C TRP A 400 22.19 22.01 9.19
N SER A 401 22.27 20.92 9.94
CA SER A 401 23.29 19.88 9.80
C SER A 401 22.71 18.67 9.06
N LEU A 402 23.56 18.00 8.27
CA LEU A 402 23.21 16.82 7.49
C LEU A 402 24.03 15.61 7.99
N HIS A 403 23.36 14.50 8.25
CA HIS A 403 23.99 13.22 8.57
C HIS A 403 23.53 12.15 7.58
N LYS A 404 24.49 11.49 6.91
CA LYS A 404 24.21 10.40 5.98
C LYS A 404 25.43 9.47 5.73
N PRO A 405 25.22 8.19 5.41
CA PRO A 405 24.01 7.43 5.73
C PRO A 405 23.90 7.23 7.25
N VAL A 406 22.67 7.23 7.78
CA VAL A 406 22.38 6.90 9.18
C VAL A 406 21.62 5.58 9.22
N THR A 407 22.18 4.57 9.87
CA THR A 407 21.55 3.25 10.01
C THR A 407 21.58 2.84 11.48
N PHE A 408 20.51 2.17 11.94
CA PHE A 408 20.42 1.62 13.29
C PHE A 408 20.32 0.10 13.19
N GLY A 409 21.30 -0.59 13.76
CA GLY A 409 21.37 -2.06 13.75
C GLY A 409 20.59 -2.72 14.88
N ASP A 410 20.21 -1.97 15.91
CA ASP A 410 19.56 -2.48 17.12
C ASP A 410 18.42 -1.55 17.56
N THR A 411 17.18 -2.05 17.50
CA THR A 411 15.97 -1.33 17.90
C THR A 411 15.94 -1.02 19.40
N VAL A 412 16.48 -1.90 20.24
CA VAL A 412 16.46 -1.73 21.71
C VAL A 412 17.38 -0.58 22.10
N THR A 413 18.61 -0.59 21.58
CA THR A 413 19.57 0.51 21.81
C THR A 413 19.03 1.84 21.27
N LEU A 414 18.38 1.82 20.09
CA LEU A 414 17.73 3.01 19.53
C LEU A 414 16.63 3.56 20.45
N ARG A 415 15.69 2.72 20.92
CA ARG A 415 14.60 3.16 21.81
C ARG A 415 15.15 3.77 23.09
N ARG A 416 16.09 3.09 23.76
CA ARG A 416 16.73 3.61 24.97
C ARG A 416 17.45 4.94 24.71
N ALA A 417 18.11 5.11 23.56
CA ALA A 417 18.76 6.35 23.20
C ALA A 417 17.75 7.50 22.93
N LEU A 418 16.59 7.18 22.36
CA LEU A 418 15.50 8.14 22.13
C LEU A 418 14.74 8.50 23.41
N GLU A 419 14.56 7.56 24.35
CA GLU A 419 13.98 7.82 25.68
C GLU A 419 14.82 8.80 26.51
N GLU A 420 16.15 8.72 26.36
CA GLU A 420 17.06 9.66 27.01
C GLU A 420 17.19 11.00 26.26
N ALA A 421 16.71 11.06 25.00
CA ALA A 421 16.76 12.28 24.20
C ALA A 421 15.63 13.23 24.56
N GLN A 422 15.94 14.52 24.69
CA GLN A 422 14.95 15.55 24.97
C GLN A 422 14.34 16.12 23.68
N GLY A 423 13.16 16.74 23.81
CA GLY A 423 12.52 17.50 22.74
C GLY A 423 12.09 16.65 21.53
N THR A 424 12.29 17.18 20.32
CA THR A 424 11.78 16.59 19.07
C THR A 424 12.45 15.28 18.69
N VAL A 425 13.68 15.06 19.15
CA VAL A 425 14.44 13.83 18.88
C VAL A 425 13.78 12.63 19.55
N GLY A 426 13.35 12.77 20.81
CA GLY A 426 12.71 11.69 21.55
C GLY A 426 11.33 11.26 21.00
N LEU A 427 10.72 12.08 20.14
CA LEU A 427 9.45 11.79 19.46
C LEU A 427 9.63 10.92 18.21
N LEU A 428 10.86 10.73 17.72
CA LEU A 428 11.19 9.94 16.52
C LEU A 428 11.25 8.42 16.81
N GLN A 429 10.41 7.95 17.74
CA GLN A 429 10.37 6.55 18.17
C GLN A 429 10.07 5.62 16.99
N PRO A 430 10.82 4.50 16.85
CA PRO A 430 10.47 3.50 15.86
C PRO A 430 9.09 2.90 16.21
N PRO A 431 8.23 2.62 15.22
CA PRO A 431 6.92 2.04 15.48
C PRO A 431 7.04 0.71 16.23
N VAL A 432 6.11 0.43 17.14
CA VAL A 432 6.05 -0.84 17.87
C VAL A 432 5.80 -1.97 16.86
N GLN A 433 6.68 -2.97 16.86
CA GLN A 433 6.59 -4.07 15.94
C GLN A 433 5.94 -5.28 16.61
N SER A 434 4.67 -5.51 16.30
CA SER A 434 3.91 -6.64 16.84
C SER A 434 3.91 -7.89 15.96
N LYS A 435 4.44 -7.80 14.72
CA LYS A 435 4.45 -8.89 13.72
C LYS A 435 5.80 -8.99 13.01
N LEU A 436 6.06 -10.14 12.39
CA LEU A 436 7.18 -10.29 11.44
C LEU A 436 6.99 -9.30 10.28
N ARG A 437 8.07 -8.64 9.89
CA ARG A 437 8.07 -7.70 8.76
C ARG A 437 9.28 -7.94 7.86
N LEU A 438 9.05 -7.88 6.56
CA LEU A 438 10.09 -7.86 5.54
C LEU A 438 10.47 -6.41 5.25
N VAL A 439 11.75 -6.07 5.33
CA VAL A 439 12.28 -4.72 5.09
C VAL A 439 13.46 -4.76 4.14
N GLY A 440 13.64 -3.68 3.37
CA GLY A 440 14.65 -3.63 2.32
C GLY A 440 14.41 -4.67 1.22
N GLY A 441 15.51 -5.17 0.65
CA GLY A 441 15.48 -6.01 -0.54
C GLY A 441 15.21 -5.21 -1.81
N LEU A 442 15.44 -5.82 -2.97
CA LEU A 442 15.15 -5.22 -4.28
C LEU A 442 13.85 -5.81 -4.82
N LYS A 443 12.75 -5.05 -4.69
CA LYS A 443 11.44 -5.51 -5.16
C LYS A 443 11.36 -5.55 -6.69
N LEU A 444 10.66 -6.55 -7.20
CA LEU A 444 10.33 -6.71 -8.61
C LEU A 444 8.83 -6.44 -8.80
N ALA A 445 8.48 -5.49 -9.68
CA ALA A 445 7.10 -5.12 -9.98
C ALA A 445 6.20 -4.98 -8.73
N PRO A 446 6.52 -4.06 -7.79
CA PRO A 446 5.81 -3.93 -6.52
C PRO A 446 4.32 -3.58 -6.65
N SER A 447 3.87 -3.14 -7.82
CA SER A 447 2.46 -2.92 -8.15
C SER A 447 1.66 -4.21 -8.42
N LEU A 448 2.34 -5.32 -8.71
CA LEU A 448 1.73 -6.63 -8.95
C LEU A 448 1.81 -7.52 -7.71
N ASP A 449 3.02 -7.66 -7.15
CA ASP A 449 3.25 -8.40 -5.92
C ASP A 449 4.22 -7.59 -5.03
N PRO A 450 3.74 -7.03 -3.90
CA PRO A 450 4.57 -6.24 -3.00
C PRO A 450 5.63 -7.07 -2.26
N HIS A 451 5.54 -8.40 -2.32
CA HIS A 451 6.45 -9.36 -1.69
C HIS A 451 7.29 -10.15 -2.70
N LEU A 452 7.37 -9.71 -3.96
CA LEU A 452 8.27 -10.27 -4.96
C LEU A 452 9.61 -9.51 -4.99
N TYR A 453 10.71 -10.24 -4.84
CA TYR A 453 12.06 -9.70 -4.75
C TYR A 453 12.98 -10.30 -5.82
N LEU A 454 14.00 -9.54 -6.23
CA LEU A 454 15.07 -10.05 -7.09
C LEU A 454 15.91 -11.07 -6.31
N ARG A 455 16.28 -12.18 -6.96
CA ARG A 455 17.27 -13.12 -6.44
C ARG A 455 18.58 -12.41 -6.11
N GLY A 456 19.16 -12.68 -4.94
CA GLY A 456 20.33 -11.96 -4.41
C GLY A 456 20.02 -10.56 -3.86
N GLY A 457 18.79 -10.07 -4.04
CA GLY A 457 18.22 -8.88 -3.44
C GLY A 457 17.12 -9.21 -2.43
N GLU A 458 17.24 -10.34 -1.74
CA GLU A 458 16.25 -10.79 -0.74
C GLU A 458 16.07 -9.75 0.37
N PRO A 459 14.86 -9.69 0.97
CA PRO A 459 14.60 -8.77 2.08
C PRO A 459 15.33 -9.19 3.35
N GLN A 460 15.31 -8.29 4.34
CA GLN A 460 15.67 -8.59 5.72
C GLN A 460 14.39 -8.83 6.52
N VAL A 461 14.46 -9.70 7.53
CA VAL A 461 13.34 -9.99 8.42
C VAL A 461 13.55 -9.28 9.74
N VAL A 462 12.57 -8.48 10.15
CA VAL A 462 12.55 -7.88 11.48
C VAL A 462 11.57 -8.66 12.36
N LEU A 463 12.04 -9.00 13.56
CA LEU A 463 11.27 -9.76 14.55
C LEU A 463 10.31 -8.85 15.34
N PRO A 464 9.19 -9.37 15.86
CA PRO A 464 8.35 -8.64 16.79
C PRO A 464 9.08 -8.29 18.10
N ASP A 465 8.80 -7.13 18.68
CA ASP A 465 9.41 -6.63 19.92
C ASP A 465 9.08 -7.51 21.14
N ALA A 466 7.91 -8.17 21.13
CA ALA A 466 7.42 -8.98 22.24
C ALA A 466 8.12 -10.36 22.35
N VAL A 467 8.98 -10.73 21.40
CA VAL A 467 9.72 -11.99 21.41
C VAL A 467 10.88 -11.88 22.41
N GLN A 468 10.56 -11.97 23.71
CA GLN A 468 11.53 -11.92 24.82
C GLN A 468 12.37 -13.20 24.94
N SER A 469 11.93 -14.30 24.33
CA SER A 469 12.68 -15.55 24.25
C SER A 469 13.08 -15.78 22.80
N ALA A 470 14.36 -16.06 22.55
CA ALA A 470 14.96 -16.30 21.24
C ALA A 470 14.23 -17.42 20.47
N GLY A 471 13.10 -17.07 19.84
CA GLY A 471 12.38 -17.96 18.94
C GLY A 471 13.32 -18.34 17.81
N THR A 472 13.40 -19.63 17.50
CA THR A 472 14.24 -20.04 16.38
C THR A 472 13.59 -19.59 15.08
N LEU A 473 14.26 -18.69 14.34
CA LEU A 473 13.85 -18.29 13.01
C LEU A 473 13.93 -19.49 12.07
N LEU A 474 12.82 -19.84 11.44
CA LEU A 474 12.75 -20.87 10.41
C LEU A 474 12.52 -20.21 9.05
N VAL A 475 13.27 -20.65 8.05
CA VAL A 475 13.05 -20.28 6.64
C VAL A 475 12.72 -21.53 5.87
N ASP A 476 11.56 -21.56 5.21
CA ASP A 476 10.97 -22.71 4.53
C ASP A 476 10.84 -23.93 5.47
N GLY A 477 10.37 -23.66 6.71
CA GLY A 477 10.23 -24.65 7.77
C GLY A 477 11.54 -25.20 8.35
N LYS A 478 12.70 -24.73 7.88
CA LYS A 478 14.03 -25.23 8.29
C LYS A 478 14.79 -24.21 9.13
N ARG A 479 15.49 -24.70 10.15
CA ARG A 479 16.47 -23.90 10.89
C ARG A 479 17.67 -23.61 10.00
N ARG A 480 18.10 -22.35 9.98
CA ARG A 480 19.27 -21.89 9.21
C ARG A 480 20.40 -21.47 10.16
N PRO A 481 21.47 -22.27 10.31
CA PRO A 481 22.57 -21.94 11.23
C PRO A 481 23.25 -20.61 10.88
N GLU A 482 23.22 -20.21 9.61
CA GLU A 482 23.75 -18.95 9.08
C GLU A 482 23.08 -17.72 9.72
N LEU A 483 21.87 -17.88 10.25
CA LEU A 483 21.09 -16.80 10.87
C LEU A 483 21.24 -16.76 12.40
N ARG A 484 21.87 -17.75 13.04
CA ARG A 484 21.90 -17.88 14.52
C ARG A 484 22.51 -16.67 15.23
N GLU A 485 23.52 -16.02 14.66
CA GLU A 485 24.15 -14.83 15.23
C GLU A 485 23.33 -13.54 15.03
N ALA A 486 22.32 -13.57 14.16
CA ALA A 486 21.49 -12.41 13.81
C ALA A 486 20.16 -12.34 14.59
N VAL A 487 19.75 -13.42 15.28
CA VAL A 487 18.47 -13.48 16.01
C VAL A 487 18.58 -12.81 17.38
N THR A 488 18.75 -11.50 17.40
CA THR A 488 18.51 -10.67 18.60
C THR A 488 17.24 -9.85 18.36
N ALA A 489 16.36 -9.75 19.36
CA ALA A 489 15.13 -8.97 19.24
C ALA A 489 15.44 -7.54 18.75
N GLY A 490 14.74 -7.09 17.70
CA GLY A 490 14.95 -5.76 17.14
C GLY A 490 16.14 -5.60 16.18
N ARG A 491 16.91 -6.66 15.88
CA ARG A 491 17.94 -6.64 14.82
C ARG A 491 17.36 -7.23 13.52
N PRO A 492 17.40 -6.51 12.40
CA PRO A 492 17.06 -7.07 11.10
C PRO A 492 17.98 -8.24 10.73
N VAL A 493 17.38 -9.35 10.31
CA VAL A 493 18.08 -10.58 9.89
C VAL A 493 18.12 -10.61 8.36
N PRO A 494 19.29 -10.46 7.72
CA PRO A 494 19.38 -10.47 6.27
C PRO A 494 19.14 -11.88 5.72
N LEU A 495 18.17 -12.06 4.82
CA LEU A 495 17.93 -13.34 4.16
C LEU A 495 18.86 -13.57 2.97
N THR A 496 19.51 -12.53 2.47
CA THR A 496 20.45 -12.59 1.33
C THR A 496 21.61 -13.56 1.58
N VAL A 497 22.00 -13.76 2.84
CA VAL A 497 23.06 -14.71 3.21
C VAL A 497 22.69 -16.17 2.89
N LEU A 498 21.40 -16.46 2.77
CA LEU A 498 20.90 -17.81 2.48
C LEU A 498 20.97 -18.17 0.99
N ARG A 499 21.13 -17.18 0.10
CA ARG A 499 21.14 -17.36 -1.37
C ARG A 499 19.97 -18.22 -1.85
N LEU A 500 18.76 -17.76 -1.59
CA LEU A 500 17.54 -18.53 -1.88
C LEU A 500 17.37 -18.73 -3.40
N GLU A 501 16.84 -19.88 -3.78
CA GLU A 501 16.48 -20.15 -5.19
C GLU A 501 15.17 -19.46 -5.55
N PRO A 502 14.96 -19.05 -6.82
CA PRO A 502 13.69 -18.49 -7.28
C PRO A 502 12.47 -19.33 -6.86
N GLY A 503 11.48 -18.69 -6.25
CA GLY A 503 10.29 -19.37 -5.77
C GLY A 503 9.62 -18.65 -4.59
N ARG A 504 8.60 -19.29 -4.02
CA ARG A 504 7.94 -18.82 -2.79
C ARG A 504 8.70 -19.34 -1.58
N HIS A 505 8.91 -18.43 -0.64
CA HIS A 505 9.57 -18.71 0.63
C HIS A 505 8.70 -18.28 1.80
N THR A 506 8.86 -18.95 2.92
CA THR A 506 8.21 -18.57 4.17
C THR A 506 9.20 -18.39 5.29
N VAL A 507 8.97 -17.38 6.11
CA VAL A 507 9.74 -17.12 7.32
C VAL A 507 8.81 -17.21 8.51
N SER A 508 9.19 -18.01 9.50
CA SER A 508 8.41 -18.17 10.72
C SER A 508 9.25 -18.02 11.98
N CYS A 509 8.66 -17.43 13.02
CA CYS A 509 9.26 -17.29 14.34
C CYS A 509 8.15 -17.21 15.39
N GLY A 510 8.22 -18.06 16.43
CA GLY A 510 7.27 -18.03 17.54
C GLY A 510 5.81 -18.24 17.13
N GLY A 511 5.55 -19.06 16.10
CA GLY A 511 4.20 -19.34 15.59
C GLY A 511 3.60 -18.26 14.67
N VAL A 512 4.34 -17.18 14.38
CA VAL A 512 3.98 -16.18 13.37
C VAL A 512 4.74 -16.48 12.08
N GLU A 513 4.09 -16.34 10.92
CA GLU A 513 4.65 -16.62 9.60
C GLU A 513 4.44 -15.43 8.64
N ILE A 514 5.42 -15.18 7.77
CA ILE A 514 5.34 -14.23 6.65
C ILE A 514 5.91 -14.89 5.39
N GLY A 515 5.24 -14.73 4.26
CA GLY A 515 5.66 -15.24 2.97
C GLY A 515 6.26 -14.15 2.07
N PHE A 516 7.17 -14.55 1.17
CA PHE A 516 7.65 -13.72 0.07
C PHE A 516 8.05 -14.59 -1.12
N ALA A 517 8.36 -13.99 -2.26
CA ALA A 517 8.85 -14.68 -3.44
C ALA A 517 10.16 -14.07 -3.94
N THR A 518 11.03 -14.90 -4.52
CA THR A 518 12.23 -14.47 -5.24
C THR A 518 12.14 -14.86 -6.71
N ALA A 519 12.63 -14.01 -7.60
CA ALA A 519 12.71 -14.29 -9.04
C ALA A 519 13.89 -13.57 -9.67
N ASP A 520 14.36 -14.02 -10.83
CA ASP A 520 15.42 -13.34 -11.59
C ASP A 520 14.87 -12.14 -12.41
N ARG A 521 13.57 -12.12 -12.68
CA ARG A 521 12.88 -11.06 -13.43
C ARG A 521 11.40 -10.99 -13.03
N ALA A 522 10.82 -9.79 -13.12
CA ALA A 522 9.37 -9.64 -13.04
C ALA A 522 8.75 -10.13 -14.37
N VAL A 523 7.92 -11.16 -14.32
CA VAL A 523 7.00 -11.46 -15.43
C VAL A 523 5.81 -10.53 -15.24
N VAL A 524 5.81 -9.40 -15.93
CA VAL A 524 4.67 -8.47 -15.93
C VAL A 524 3.63 -9.06 -16.87
N GLU A 525 2.66 -9.79 -16.35
CA GLU A 525 1.45 -10.08 -17.12
C GLU A 525 0.66 -8.77 -17.30
N PRO A 526 0.37 -8.35 -18.54
CA PRO A 526 -0.36 -7.12 -18.77
C PRO A 526 -1.79 -7.23 -18.21
N LYS A 527 -2.19 -6.28 -17.36
CA LYS A 527 -3.61 -6.09 -16.99
C LYS A 527 -4.37 -5.77 -18.28
N THR A 528 -5.07 -6.76 -18.81
CA THR A 528 -5.86 -6.63 -20.04
C THR A 528 -7.22 -6.03 -19.67
N THR A 529 -7.33 -4.70 -19.72
CA THR A 529 -8.61 -3.99 -19.54
C THR A 529 -9.53 -4.13 -20.74
N LYS A 530 -9.00 -4.63 -21.86
CA LYS A 530 -9.73 -4.97 -23.07
C LYS A 530 -9.14 -6.25 -23.66
N VAL A 531 -10.00 -7.18 -24.04
CA VAL A 531 -9.60 -8.43 -24.69
C VAL A 531 -10.19 -8.45 -26.09
N CYS A 532 -9.39 -8.86 -27.08
CA CYS A 532 -9.91 -9.07 -28.43
C CYS A 532 -10.78 -10.33 -28.43
N GLY A 533 -12.03 -10.23 -28.87
CA GLY A 533 -12.96 -11.36 -28.91
C GLY A 533 -14.17 -11.08 -29.79
N PHE A 534 -15.09 -12.02 -29.84
CA PHE A 534 -16.29 -11.92 -30.66
C PHE A 534 -17.50 -11.74 -29.73
N PRO A 535 -18.21 -10.59 -29.76
CA PRO A 535 -19.43 -10.44 -28.98
C PRO A 535 -20.48 -11.46 -29.45
N VAL A 536 -21.23 -12.04 -28.51
CA VAL A 536 -22.34 -12.95 -28.81
C VAL A 536 -23.66 -12.24 -28.53
N GLU A 537 -24.50 -12.15 -29.55
CA GLU A 537 -25.90 -11.71 -29.45
C GLU A 537 -26.80 -12.87 -29.87
N ASP A 538 -27.84 -13.17 -29.07
CA ASP A 538 -28.80 -14.25 -29.33
C ASP A 538 -28.15 -15.63 -29.62
N GLY A 539 -27.03 -15.92 -28.96
CA GLY A 539 -26.28 -17.16 -29.14
C GLY A 539 -25.46 -17.25 -30.44
N ARG A 540 -25.31 -16.15 -31.19
CA ARG A 540 -24.43 -16.06 -32.37
C ARG A 540 -23.30 -15.07 -32.14
N ALA A 541 -22.07 -15.51 -32.41
CA ALA A 541 -20.90 -14.64 -32.38
C ALA A 541 -20.87 -13.71 -33.61
N SER A 542 -20.44 -12.46 -33.41
CA SER A 542 -20.13 -11.52 -34.49
C SER A 542 -19.11 -12.13 -35.46
N PRO A 543 -19.19 -11.83 -36.77
CA PRO A 543 -18.22 -12.29 -37.77
C PRO A 543 -16.85 -11.61 -37.64
N SER A 544 -16.77 -10.47 -36.96
CA SER A 544 -15.54 -9.68 -36.82
C SER A 544 -15.14 -9.54 -35.35
N PRO A 545 -13.83 -9.66 -35.03
CA PRO A 545 -13.35 -9.45 -33.68
C PRO A 545 -13.45 -7.98 -33.29
N LEU A 546 -13.76 -7.73 -32.03
CA LEU A 546 -13.82 -6.41 -31.42
C LEU A 546 -13.05 -6.40 -30.10
N LEU A 547 -12.67 -5.19 -29.66
CA LEU A 547 -12.15 -4.97 -28.31
C LEU A 547 -13.31 -5.02 -27.32
N LEU A 548 -13.40 -6.11 -26.56
CA LEU A 548 -14.41 -6.33 -25.53
C LEU A 548 -13.96 -5.67 -24.21
N GLY A 549 -14.85 -4.91 -23.58
CA GLY A 549 -14.66 -4.37 -22.22
C GLY A 549 -15.22 -5.33 -21.15
N GLU A 550 -15.03 -5.01 -19.86
CA GLU A 550 -15.45 -5.88 -18.74
C GLU A 550 -16.91 -6.35 -18.83
N ASP A 551 -17.83 -5.47 -19.21
CA ASP A 551 -19.27 -5.80 -19.33
C ASP A 551 -19.59 -6.74 -20.51
N THR A 552 -18.76 -6.71 -21.55
CA THR A 552 -18.91 -7.53 -22.77
C THR A 552 -18.15 -8.86 -22.70
N LEU A 553 -17.29 -9.06 -21.69
CA LEU A 553 -16.62 -10.35 -21.44
C LEU A 553 -17.60 -11.44 -21.02
N LEU A 554 -18.71 -11.10 -20.37
CA LEU A 554 -19.73 -12.04 -19.89
C LEU A 554 -20.51 -12.72 -21.04
N THR A 555 -20.58 -12.08 -22.20
CA THR A 555 -21.30 -12.56 -23.39
C THR A 555 -20.40 -12.65 -24.62
N GLY A 556 -19.10 -12.40 -24.49
CA GLY A 556 -18.15 -12.49 -25.60
C GLY A 556 -17.40 -13.82 -25.59
N ILE A 557 -17.20 -14.42 -26.76
CA ILE A 557 -16.23 -15.50 -26.91
C ILE A 557 -14.85 -14.85 -26.90
N THR A 558 -14.09 -15.14 -25.86
CA THR A 558 -12.71 -14.65 -25.68
C THR A 558 -11.71 -15.78 -25.81
N GLY A 559 -10.55 -15.46 -26.36
CA GLY A 559 -9.51 -16.43 -26.68
C GLY A 559 -9.69 -17.07 -28.07
N ALA A 560 -8.57 -17.32 -28.72
CA ALA A 560 -8.51 -18.35 -29.76
C ALA A 560 -8.18 -19.67 -29.07
N ASP A 561 -8.93 -20.73 -29.36
CA ASP A 561 -8.54 -22.08 -28.98
C ASP A 561 -7.29 -22.48 -29.79
N CYS A 562 -6.11 -22.19 -29.25
CA CYS A 562 -4.83 -22.69 -29.76
C CYS A 562 -4.55 -24.13 -29.33
N THR A 563 -5.49 -24.79 -28.63
CA THR A 563 -5.39 -26.16 -28.12
C THR A 563 -6.22 -27.18 -28.90
N CYS A 564 -6.97 -26.74 -29.91
CA CYS A 564 -7.20 -27.55 -31.09
C CYS A 564 -5.84 -27.81 -31.74
N ALA A 565 -5.14 -28.82 -31.22
CA ALA A 565 -4.06 -29.48 -31.93
C ALA A 565 -4.55 -29.66 -33.36
N ALA A 566 -3.98 -28.89 -34.29
CA ALA A 566 -4.04 -29.24 -35.69
C ALA A 566 -3.69 -30.73 -35.75
N PRO A 567 -4.47 -31.56 -36.46
CA PRO A 567 -4.15 -32.97 -36.57
C PRO A 567 -2.67 -33.07 -36.93
N GLN A 568 -1.90 -33.70 -36.03
CA GLN A 568 -0.47 -33.90 -36.20
C GLN A 568 -0.22 -34.37 -37.64
N GLY A 569 0.51 -33.57 -38.42
CA GLY A 569 0.90 -33.96 -39.77
C GLY A 569 0.83 -32.89 -40.86
N VAL A 570 0.56 -31.62 -40.54
CA VAL A 570 0.64 -30.55 -41.53
C VAL A 570 1.46 -29.39 -40.98
N GLU A 571 2.77 -29.40 -41.22
CA GLU A 571 3.59 -28.20 -41.06
C GLU A 571 3.03 -27.11 -41.99
N ALA A 572 2.82 -25.91 -41.44
CA ALA A 572 2.43 -24.76 -42.22
C ALA A 572 3.70 -24.16 -42.82
N ASP A 573 3.81 -24.17 -44.15
CA ASP A 573 4.91 -23.53 -44.85
C ASP A 573 4.60 -22.03 -44.96
N MET A 574 5.52 -21.19 -44.47
CA MET A 574 5.43 -19.74 -44.59
C MET A 574 6.40 -19.27 -45.68
N GLU A 575 5.89 -18.49 -46.63
CA GLU A 575 6.70 -17.88 -47.68
C GLU A 575 6.52 -16.36 -47.72
N LEU A 576 7.56 -15.69 -48.22
CA LEU A 576 7.57 -14.24 -48.42
C LEU A 576 7.37 -13.89 -49.89
N CYS A 577 6.24 -13.24 -50.18
CA CYS A 577 5.84 -12.76 -51.50
C CYS A 577 6.21 -11.28 -51.67
N HIS A 578 6.56 -10.87 -52.88
CA HIS A 578 6.84 -9.49 -53.23
C HIS A 578 5.56 -8.66 -53.39
N ARG A 579 5.51 -7.48 -52.76
CA ARG A 579 4.42 -6.52 -52.93
C ARG A 579 4.47 -5.79 -54.28
N ASP A 580 5.64 -5.73 -54.90
CA ASP A 580 5.87 -5.09 -56.21
C ASP A 580 5.81 -6.07 -57.39
N ALA A 581 5.31 -7.30 -57.15
CA ALA A 581 5.01 -8.24 -58.23
C ALA A 581 3.76 -7.79 -58.99
N ASP A 582 3.80 -7.91 -60.32
CA ASP A 582 2.64 -7.66 -61.19
C ASP A 582 1.52 -8.66 -60.87
N GLU A 583 1.92 -9.89 -60.51
CA GLU A 583 1.02 -10.99 -60.19
C GLU A 583 1.71 -12.03 -59.31
N VAL A 584 0.99 -12.54 -58.31
CA VAL A 584 1.43 -13.63 -57.45
C VAL A 584 0.39 -14.74 -57.49
N LEU A 585 0.81 -15.94 -57.90
CA LEU A 585 -0.04 -17.12 -58.02
C LEU A 585 0.52 -18.27 -57.19
N PHE A 586 -0.35 -19.11 -56.64
CA PHE A 586 0.02 -20.39 -56.07
C PHE A 586 -0.62 -21.52 -56.87
N ALA A 587 0.21 -22.33 -57.52
CA ALA A 587 -0.20 -23.50 -58.29
C ALA A 587 -0.01 -24.76 -57.44
N ALA A 588 -1.09 -25.30 -56.87
CA ALA A 588 -1.01 -26.52 -56.06
C ALA A 588 -0.81 -27.77 -56.90
N ALA A 589 -0.27 -28.80 -56.25
CA ALA A 589 -0.13 -30.14 -56.82
C ALA A 589 -1.48 -30.72 -57.29
N ASP A 590 -2.59 -30.41 -56.61
CA ASP A 590 -3.91 -30.98 -56.91
C ASP A 590 -4.66 -30.28 -58.07
N GLY A 591 -4.05 -29.25 -58.69
CA GLY A 591 -4.62 -28.51 -59.81
C GLY A 591 -5.40 -27.26 -59.44
N ARG A 592 -5.47 -26.91 -58.15
CA ARG A 592 -6.02 -25.61 -57.73
C ARG A 592 -5.01 -24.49 -57.95
N LEU A 593 -5.52 -23.33 -58.36
CA LEU A 593 -4.76 -22.12 -58.57
C LEU A 593 -5.36 -21.01 -57.70
N TRP A 594 -4.53 -20.35 -56.89
CA TRP A 594 -4.92 -19.17 -56.15
C TRP A 594 -4.13 -17.97 -56.65
N LYS A 595 -4.81 -16.82 -56.76
CA LYS A 595 -4.15 -15.53 -56.87
C LYS A 595 -4.02 -14.96 -55.47
N LEU A 596 -2.80 -14.59 -55.09
CA LEU A 596 -2.51 -14.01 -53.78
C LEU A 596 -2.54 -12.50 -53.89
N GLU A 597 -3.35 -11.86 -53.08
CA GLU A 597 -3.44 -10.41 -53.00
C GLU A 597 -2.52 -9.89 -51.89
N SER A 598 -1.82 -8.80 -52.18
CA SER A 598 -1.02 -8.12 -51.15
C SER A 598 -1.99 -7.54 -50.10
N PRO A 599 -1.82 -7.86 -48.81
CA PRO A 599 -2.69 -7.32 -47.76
C PRO A 599 -2.54 -5.81 -47.66
N GLU A 600 -3.62 -5.11 -47.35
CA GLU A 600 -3.56 -3.67 -47.06
C GLU A 600 -2.63 -3.38 -45.88
N GLN A 601 -2.08 -2.17 -45.83
CA GLN A 601 -1.25 -1.77 -44.70
C GLN A 601 -2.16 -1.55 -43.49
N PRO A 602 -1.82 -2.09 -42.31
CA PRO A 602 -2.58 -1.80 -41.10
C PRO A 602 -2.55 -0.31 -40.77
N ASP A 603 -3.67 0.25 -40.31
CA ASP A 603 -3.79 1.68 -39.95
C ASP A 603 -2.69 2.14 -38.98
N TRP A 604 -2.33 1.29 -38.02
CA TRP A 604 -1.28 1.61 -37.04
C TRP A 604 0.09 1.84 -37.69
N TRP A 605 0.38 1.22 -38.84
CA TRP A 605 1.65 1.41 -39.56
C TRP A 605 1.74 2.84 -40.07
N VAL A 606 0.66 3.33 -40.68
CA VAL A 606 0.57 4.70 -41.20
C VAL A 606 0.61 5.72 -40.05
N GLU A 607 -0.05 5.44 -38.92
CA GLU A 607 -0.08 6.34 -37.77
C GLU A 607 1.26 6.43 -37.01
N ARG A 608 1.95 5.30 -36.84
CA ARG A 608 3.14 5.22 -35.97
C ARG A 608 4.45 5.34 -36.74
N LEU A 609 4.45 5.01 -38.03
CA LEU A 609 5.64 4.97 -38.86
C LEU A 609 5.41 5.69 -40.21
N PRO A 610 4.97 6.96 -40.20
CA PRO A 610 4.55 7.68 -41.41
C PRO A 610 5.68 7.82 -42.44
N ASP A 611 6.93 7.89 -41.98
CA ASP A 611 8.11 8.05 -42.83
C ASP A 611 8.81 6.72 -43.17
N THR A 612 8.28 5.58 -42.70
CA THR A 612 8.90 4.26 -42.97
C THR A 612 8.28 3.65 -44.23
N PRO A 613 9.07 3.41 -45.30
CA PRO A 613 8.54 2.80 -46.51
C PRO A 613 7.98 1.41 -46.18
N ALA A 614 6.84 1.08 -46.79
CA ALA A 614 6.19 -0.21 -46.60
C ALA A 614 7.17 -1.35 -46.92
N PRO A 615 7.17 -2.44 -46.13
CA PRO A 615 8.05 -3.57 -46.38
C PRO A 615 7.76 -4.13 -47.77
N LEU A 616 8.80 -4.35 -48.57
CA LEU A 616 8.69 -4.82 -49.97
C LEU A 616 8.09 -6.22 -50.12
N ARG A 617 7.84 -6.92 -49.00
CA ARG A 617 7.30 -8.29 -48.96
C ARG A 617 6.14 -8.42 -47.98
N PHE A 618 5.31 -9.43 -48.19
CA PHE A 618 4.28 -9.86 -47.26
C PHE A 618 4.34 -11.38 -47.06
N GLU A 619 3.91 -11.84 -45.89
CA GLU A 619 3.88 -13.25 -45.53
C GLU A 619 2.63 -13.93 -46.10
N THR A 620 2.78 -15.16 -46.57
CA THR A 620 1.68 -16.04 -46.92
C THR A 620 1.91 -17.40 -46.28
N VAL A 621 0.86 -17.97 -45.70
CA VAL A 621 0.92 -19.25 -44.99
C VAL A 621 0.13 -20.29 -45.77
N PHE A 622 0.74 -21.45 -46.00
CA PHE A 622 0.15 -22.56 -46.73
C PHE A 622 -0.09 -23.73 -45.79
N HIS A 623 -1.34 -24.15 -45.69
CA HIS A 623 -1.75 -25.25 -44.80
C HIS A 623 -2.02 -26.52 -45.61
N GLY A 624 -1.05 -27.44 -45.63
CA GLY A 624 -1.26 -28.83 -46.07
C GLY A 624 -1.49 -29.04 -47.55
N ILE A 625 -1.23 -28.02 -48.36
CA ILE A 625 -1.34 -28.07 -49.81
C ILE A 625 0.01 -27.68 -50.37
N GLY A 626 0.72 -28.69 -50.90
CA GLY A 626 1.99 -28.50 -51.59
C GLY A 626 1.80 -27.95 -52.99
N GLY A 627 2.77 -27.17 -53.48
CA GLY A 627 2.69 -26.54 -54.79
C GLY A 627 3.88 -25.65 -55.13
N TRP A 628 3.63 -24.71 -56.02
CA TRP A 628 4.58 -23.71 -56.47
C TRP A 628 4.02 -22.30 -56.34
N LEU A 629 4.78 -21.43 -55.69
CA LEU A 629 4.55 -19.99 -55.67
C LEU A 629 5.19 -19.38 -56.93
N LEU A 630 4.40 -18.68 -57.73
CA LEU A 630 4.78 -18.07 -58.99
C LEU A 630 4.62 -16.55 -58.88
N GLU A 631 5.72 -15.81 -59.03
CA GLU A 631 5.75 -14.36 -58.98
C GLU A 631 6.12 -13.80 -60.36
N ARG A 632 5.27 -12.96 -60.94
CA ARG A 632 5.56 -12.22 -62.18
C ARG A 632 6.05 -10.83 -61.85
N ARG A 633 7.22 -10.44 -62.38
CA ARG A 633 7.76 -9.09 -62.23
C ARG A 633 8.40 -8.62 -63.53
N GLY A 634 7.94 -7.49 -64.05
CA GLY A 634 8.44 -6.94 -65.31
C GLY A 634 8.26 -7.92 -66.47
N GLY A 635 7.16 -8.68 -66.47
CA GLY A 635 6.86 -9.68 -67.50
C GLY A 635 7.63 -11.00 -67.40
N ARG A 636 8.53 -11.18 -66.41
CA ARG A 636 9.25 -12.45 -66.18
C ARG A 636 8.70 -13.18 -64.96
N TRP A 637 8.54 -14.49 -65.08
CA TRP A 637 8.11 -15.35 -63.98
C TRP A 637 9.30 -15.87 -63.17
N LYS A 638 9.11 -15.97 -61.84
CA LYS A 638 9.98 -16.70 -60.92
C LYS A 638 9.13 -17.66 -60.09
N GLY A 639 9.58 -18.90 -59.97
CA GLY A 639 8.88 -19.95 -59.25
C GLY A 639 9.67 -20.38 -58.01
N ARG A 640 8.99 -20.59 -56.89
CA ARG A 640 9.56 -21.19 -55.69
C ARG A 640 8.72 -22.39 -55.23
N PRO A 641 9.36 -23.49 -54.84
CA PRO A 641 8.67 -24.66 -54.33
C PRO A 641 8.15 -24.41 -52.92
N VAL A 642 6.88 -24.77 -52.65
CA VAL A 642 6.30 -24.79 -51.29
C VAL A 642 5.81 -26.20 -51.04
N SER A 643 6.64 -27.03 -50.40
CA SER A 643 6.45 -28.48 -50.26
C SER A 643 5.91 -29.15 -51.53
N PRO A 644 6.60 -29.04 -52.68
CA PRO A 644 6.04 -29.37 -53.99
C PRO A 644 5.81 -30.88 -54.11
N GLY A 645 4.55 -31.31 -53.96
CA GLY A 645 4.13 -32.69 -54.24
C GLY A 645 4.09 -33.00 -55.74
N THR A 646 3.88 -34.27 -56.09
CA THR A 646 3.69 -34.68 -57.49
C THR A 646 2.37 -34.10 -58.04
N PRO A 647 2.38 -33.39 -59.19
CA PRO A 647 1.18 -32.74 -59.71
C PRO A 647 0.16 -33.78 -60.20
N LYS A 648 -1.08 -33.69 -59.69
CA LYS A 648 -2.28 -34.43 -60.12
C LYS A 648 -3.45 -33.47 -60.39
N PRO A 649 -3.32 -32.55 -61.36
CA PRO A 649 -4.29 -31.47 -61.59
C PRO A 649 -5.69 -31.90 -62.06
N GLY A 650 -5.88 -33.16 -62.48
CA GLY A 650 -7.15 -33.66 -62.99
C GLY A 650 -8.29 -33.75 -61.97
N SER A 651 -8.02 -33.55 -60.66
CA SER A 651 -9.02 -33.62 -59.59
C SER A 651 -9.66 -32.29 -59.20
N ALA A 652 -9.19 -31.15 -59.73
CA ALA A 652 -9.67 -29.82 -59.35
C ALA A 652 -10.81 -29.30 -60.24
N GLY A 653 -11.63 -28.39 -59.71
CA GLY A 653 -12.79 -27.81 -60.41
C GLY A 653 -12.50 -26.89 -61.59
N ASN A 654 -11.24 -26.44 -61.79
CA ASN A 654 -10.86 -25.59 -62.93
C ASN A 654 -9.40 -25.84 -63.39
N PRO A 655 -9.13 -26.99 -64.05
CA PRO A 655 -7.78 -27.37 -64.46
C PRO A 655 -7.20 -26.45 -65.54
N ARG A 656 -8.04 -25.80 -66.36
CA ARG A 656 -7.58 -24.92 -67.45
C ARG A 656 -6.84 -23.68 -66.95
N ALA A 657 -7.31 -23.06 -65.86
CA ALA A 657 -6.66 -21.90 -65.28
C ALA A 657 -5.27 -22.26 -64.74
N TRP A 658 -5.16 -23.40 -64.07
CA TRP A 658 -3.90 -23.94 -63.58
C TRP A 658 -2.93 -24.27 -64.71
N VAL A 659 -3.40 -24.96 -65.76
CA VAL A 659 -2.60 -25.31 -66.95
C VAL A 659 -2.03 -24.04 -67.58
N ARG A 660 -2.88 -23.04 -67.83
CA ARG A 660 -2.45 -21.76 -68.42
C ARG A 660 -1.39 -21.06 -67.56
N ALA A 661 -1.63 -20.95 -66.26
CA ALA A 661 -0.67 -20.31 -65.35
C ALA A 661 0.69 -21.03 -65.32
N VAL A 662 0.69 -22.37 -65.31
CA VAL A 662 1.92 -23.18 -65.31
C VAL A 662 2.67 -23.07 -66.64
N LEU A 663 1.96 -23.08 -67.79
CA LEU A 663 2.57 -22.94 -69.11
C LEU A 663 3.10 -21.52 -69.36
N ASP A 664 2.35 -20.49 -68.96
CA ASP A 664 2.78 -19.08 -69.02
C ASP A 664 4.05 -18.86 -68.16
N ALA A 665 4.16 -19.60 -67.05
CA ALA A 665 5.31 -19.61 -66.15
C ALA A 665 6.30 -20.76 -66.41
N GLN A 666 6.32 -21.41 -67.58
CA GLN A 666 7.14 -22.61 -67.79
C GLN A 666 8.65 -22.38 -67.54
N GLN A 667 9.13 -21.16 -67.74
CA GLN A 667 10.53 -20.75 -67.49
C GLN A 667 10.81 -20.27 -66.06
N ALA A 668 9.83 -20.37 -65.15
CA ALA A 668 9.91 -19.80 -63.80
C ALA A 668 10.97 -20.48 -62.90
N SER A 669 11.34 -21.73 -63.18
CA SER A 669 12.38 -22.47 -62.48
C SER A 669 13.02 -23.51 -63.39
N ALA A 670 14.31 -23.80 -63.20
CA ALA A 670 15.00 -24.91 -63.86
C ALA A 670 14.95 -26.22 -63.04
N GLY A 671 14.25 -26.22 -61.90
CA GLY A 671 14.20 -27.35 -60.98
C GLY A 671 13.42 -28.55 -61.55
N PRO A 672 13.85 -29.80 -61.27
CA PRO A 672 13.21 -31.00 -61.82
C PRO A 672 11.76 -31.17 -61.34
N SER A 673 11.43 -30.70 -60.13
CA SER A 673 10.06 -30.72 -59.60
C SER A 673 9.14 -29.73 -60.32
N TRP A 674 9.64 -28.61 -60.85
CA TRP A 674 8.85 -27.70 -61.68
C TRP A 674 8.62 -28.26 -63.09
N ALA A 675 9.64 -28.92 -63.66
CA ALA A 675 9.52 -29.60 -64.95
C ALA A 675 8.37 -30.62 -64.96
N ALA A 676 8.13 -31.31 -63.83
CA ALA A 676 6.99 -32.21 -63.67
C ALA A 676 5.62 -31.47 -63.74
N TYR A 677 5.51 -30.27 -63.18
CA TYR A 677 4.29 -29.44 -63.26
C TYR A 677 4.05 -28.97 -64.70
N VAL A 678 5.10 -28.50 -65.37
CA VAL A 678 5.04 -28.07 -66.78
C VAL A 678 4.64 -29.24 -67.68
N GLN A 679 5.18 -30.44 -67.44
CA GLN A 679 4.82 -31.62 -68.22
C GLN A 679 3.36 -32.04 -68.00
N ALA A 680 2.90 -32.07 -66.74
CA ALA A 680 1.50 -32.35 -66.42
C ALA A 680 0.54 -31.32 -67.04
N ALA A 681 0.95 -30.04 -67.09
CA ALA A 681 0.19 -29.00 -67.77
C ALA A 681 0.11 -29.22 -69.29
N LYS A 682 1.24 -29.57 -69.94
CA LYS A 682 1.27 -29.89 -71.39
C LYS A 682 0.43 -31.12 -71.75
N GLU A 683 0.34 -32.10 -70.85
CA GLU A 683 -0.49 -33.29 -71.05
C GLU A 683 -1.98 -32.99 -70.93
N LEU A 684 -2.37 -32.05 -70.08
CA LEU A 684 -3.76 -31.58 -69.96
C LEU A 684 -4.18 -30.54 -71.01
N ASP A 685 -3.22 -29.87 -71.65
CA ASP A 685 -3.47 -28.88 -72.72
C ASP A 685 -3.68 -29.53 -74.11
N ARG A 686 -3.23 -30.78 -74.27
CA ARG A 686 -3.48 -31.63 -75.46
C ARG A 686 -4.85 -32.27 -75.40
#